data_AF-A0A949AJQ7-F1
#
_entry.id   AF-A0A949AJQ7-F1
#
_cell.length_a   1.000
_cell.length_b   1.000
_cell.length_c   1.000
_cell.angle_alpha   90.00
_cell.angle_beta   90.00
_cell.angle_gamma   90.00
#
_symmetry.space_group_name_H-M   'P 1'
#
loop_
_entity.id
_entity.type
_entity.pdbx_description
1 polymer ?
#
loop_
_entity_poly.entity_id
_entity_poly.type
_entity_poly.pdbx_seq_one_letter_code
_entity_poly.pdbx_strand_id
1 'polypeptide(L)'
;KVTWVPDDLLTKFNYDMGSNLSSSSTHPNGVVFQYSGSTQKYVIEDGKKRALSEAAFTANRYRAVDVLTLDTDETYADGTSITGVESGILTPGWLGVTPATTALTASLYNSPASTTIPNKATNVSILRFKLTAGSSATSVAGLTFKRTDLGATTDWNTLYVYEGNDCLTPTGRSLTSDDHLVEFTALGLSIAANTSKTIELRGDLKTAGATANSRHAFQLTAVDTSATVSGLPLTGNVMVVGSVNVTTAVLSAGTAPINPSVGAQAVEIAAFKIQANGDNDLTFSQAVFTFTGTISRSDITNINLYLLGETTSLASVSSISSNDTFTLTLASPYVITKGQTKNFTMKADLAGEVGRTLKMYIEETYHLAVSDNQYDFGAAITNTFDTTQGTTLTLQGGEITMTDNGPIANEIAQNQQDVVLTKVAITSERNVEVRKMFVTLAGTVATANPTDGISDLRIKDEDTGQTLMTTTAVPTTATTINKDYLMAGTFNLTAGVTRNLTITVDVGVDAGNALNALYLSADLKIVDRSNDTVATNATDEEAQIRDVATGDWVLVADIIPYTISGENMTVQTPALTMAAASTPVSGLTVVKGATKVDGIGIIFTAGDASAISIRQFAVRVYVNSANTFLSGGEDASPTGEVTTVYLYDGDTLLKSKSISITAATHDYGAATFDGLSVSVPAGSTKKLVVKYDVNASLASAVYVAVGVEESTVTAYDSEGDTVTVTDNHVNYYTDNTSVPTHYTYLKTGGALAMAQDASTPDSAIVIAGASDVVMSKIKFTATNEDWTVNKLRVELPITANESSISTVKISYVSGASTITTSGPLAGGYVKFTNLNWLIEKDTEKILTISVDLADINPNIATTGRDLKIGLDCSLATDDCEAVGSSSTILGAVNADLSDVDGKSMYLRKSMPTVAAATAETALSSKSDAIVHAFTVTASSSGPITVKKFKWDVNIGDIDAGGELKVDNWKIYKSGSATALAGLWSNGTTTSTTGVTPQLSSSGYVIVELDSEVEIAANETKTFTLKAKVQGVEVNDSLGISLDADGDTTNLTGGLISHDTEGVKLYDGATQSSVEFLWSDKARGVNHAATMQSTYLDWSNGYLLTIFPVSNNMSQ
;
A
#
# COMPACT_ATOMS: atom_id res chain seq x y z
N LYS A 1 7.06 50.88 -31.60
CA LYS A 1 7.16 50.94 -30.11
C LYS A 1 6.49 49.70 -29.53
N VAL A 2 7.12 49.00 -28.58
CA VAL A 2 6.41 48.05 -27.70
C VAL A 2 5.69 48.90 -26.66
N THR A 3 4.37 48.86 -26.66
CA THR A 3 3.52 49.88 -26.04
C THR A 3 2.87 49.44 -24.73
N TRP A 4 3.27 48.28 -24.20
CA TRP A 4 2.76 47.76 -22.94
C TRP A 4 3.58 48.24 -21.72
N VAL A 5 3.83 49.56 -21.62
CA VAL A 5 4.28 50.15 -20.35
C VAL A 5 3.24 51.19 -19.91
N PRO A 6 2.39 50.86 -18.91
CA PRO A 6 1.21 51.66 -18.59
C PRO A 6 1.42 53.02 -17.88
N ASP A 7 2.65 53.52 -17.71
CA ASP A 7 2.93 54.83 -17.08
C ASP A 7 4.38 55.29 -17.36
N ASP A 8 4.79 56.44 -16.79
CA ASP A 8 6.07 57.18 -16.89
C ASP A 8 7.41 56.40 -16.72
N LEU A 9 7.37 55.07 -16.68
CA LEU A 9 8.53 54.19 -16.54
C LEU A 9 9.55 54.37 -17.68
N LEU A 10 9.11 54.68 -18.91
CA LEU A 10 10.02 54.96 -20.04
C LEU A 10 10.83 56.26 -19.87
N THR A 11 10.42 57.21 -19.02
CA THR A 11 11.21 58.43 -18.73
C THR A 11 12.15 58.25 -17.55
N LYS A 12 12.00 57.18 -16.77
CA LYS A 12 12.83 56.84 -15.59
C LYS A 12 13.96 55.85 -15.89
N PHE A 13 13.94 55.21 -17.06
CA PHE A 13 14.95 54.25 -17.51
C PHE A 13 15.40 54.61 -18.93
N ASN A 14 16.69 54.86 -19.12
CA ASN A 14 17.26 55.27 -20.40
C ASN A 14 17.33 54.05 -21.33
N TYR A 15 16.32 53.86 -22.18
CA TYR A 15 16.30 52.80 -23.19
C TYR A 15 16.70 53.36 -24.56
N ASP A 16 17.67 52.73 -25.23
CA ASP A 16 17.94 52.99 -26.64
C ASP A 16 16.75 52.52 -27.48
N MET A 17 15.93 53.47 -27.93
CA MET A 17 14.80 53.16 -28.80
C MET A 17 15.28 52.92 -30.23
N GLY A 18 15.05 51.71 -30.74
CA GLY A 18 15.16 51.41 -32.17
C GLY A 18 14.09 52.14 -33.00
N SER A 19 14.24 52.12 -34.33
CA SER A 19 13.25 52.68 -35.27
C SER A 19 11.86 52.05 -35.10
N ASN A 20 10.80 52.86 -35.17
CA ASN A 20 9.42 52.36 -35.14
C ASN A 20 9.15 51.43 -36.33
N LEU A 21 8.72 50.21 -36.06
CA LEU A 21 8.14 49.31 -37.06
C LEU A 21 6.79 49.91 -37.49
N SER A 22 6.70 50.36 -38.74
CA SER A 22 5.47 50.94 -39.32
C SER A 22 4.62 49.91 -40.08
N SER A 23 5.15 48.71 -40.35
CA SER A 23 4.39 47.54 -40.79
C SER A 23 5.27 46.28 -40.68
N SER A 24 4.67 45.15 -40.29
CA SER A 24 5.24 43.80 -40.38
C SER A 24 4.07 42.83 -40.53
N SER A 25 4.26 41.66 -41.15
CA SER A 25 3.20 40.65 -41.21
C SER A 25 2.89 40.01 -39.84
N THR A 26 3.68 40.28 -38.80
CA THR A 26 3.50 39.76 -37.43
C THR A 26 4.05 40.74 -36.38
N HIS A 27 3.17 41.39 -35.65
CA HIS A 27 3.54 42.24 -34.52
C HIS A 27 3.80 41.41 -33.25
N PRO A 28 4.75 41.83 -32.39
CA PRO A 28 5.02 41.14 -31.12
C PRO A 28 3.83 41.13 -30.16
N ASN A 29 3.80 40.14 -29.25
CA ASN A 29 2.85 40.11 -28.13
C ASN A 29 2.98 41.39 -27.28
N GLY A 30 1.84 41.87 -26.75
CA GLY A 30 1.73 43.10 -25.97
C GLY A 30 1.49 44.36 -26.81
N VAL A 31 1.51 44.28 -28.14
CA VAL A 31 1.14 45.41 -29.00
C VAL A 31 -0.36 45.67 -28.89
N VAL A 32 -0.71 46.90 -28.51
CA VAL A 32 -2.09 47.37 -28.56
C VAL A 32 -2.33 48.13 -29.85
N PHE A 33 -3.38 47.75 -30.57
CA PHE A 33 -3.71 48.34 -31.85
C PHE A 33 -5.22 48.49 -32.08
N GLN A 34 -5.57 49.27 -33.09
CA GLN A 34 -6.91 49.36 -33.67
C GLN A 34 -6.80 49.27 -35.19
N TYR A 35 -7.84 48.79 -35.87
CA TYR A 35 -7.88 48.81 -37.32
C TYR A 35 -8.27 50.18 -37.85
N SER A 36 -7.74 50.57 -39.02
CA SER A 36 -8.11 51.79 -39.72
C SER A 36 -9.63 51.85 -39.92
N GLY A 37 -10.27 52.92 -39.44
CA GLY A 37 -11.73 53.11 -39.49
C GLY A 37 -12.53 52.45 -38.37
N SER A 38 -11.90 51.73 -37.43
CA SER A 38 -12.55 51.13 -36.25
C SER A 38 -12.11 51.80 -34.95
N THR A 39 -13.02 51.87 -33.97
CA THR A 39 -12.71 52.32 -32.60
C THR A 39 -12.40 51.16 -31.65
N GLN A 40 -12.57 49.91 -32.09
CA GLN A 40 -12.30 48.73 -31.28
C GLN A 40 -10.79 48.51 -31.16
N LYS A 41 -10.33 48.44 -29.90
CA LYS A 41 -8.91 48.21 -29.56
C LYS A 41 -8.68 46.73 -29.29
N TYR A 42 -7.49 46.25 -29.64
CA TYR A 42 -7.04 44.88 -29.45
C TYR A 42 -5.64 44.86 -28.85
N VAL A 43 -5.31 43.82 -28.09
CA VAL A 43 -3.93 43.47 -27.73
C VAL A 43 -3.55 42.16 -28.41
N ILE A 44 -2.31 42.07 -28.89
CA ILE A 44 -1.76 40.83 -29.44
C ILE A 44 -1.20 39.98 -28.32
N GLU A 45 -1.63 38.72 -28.23
CA GLU A 45 -1.09 37.74 -27.29
C GLU A 45 -1.11 36.36 -27.94
N ASP A 46 0.01 35.64 -27.84
CA ASP A 46 0.26 34.36 -28.51
C ASP A 46 -0.15 34.34 -30.00
N GLY A 47 0.15 35.45 -30.71
CA GLY A 47 -0.18 35.63 -32.12
C GLY A 47 -1.67 35.82 -32.44
N LYS A 48 -2.52 36.03 -31.42
CA LYS A 48 -3.96 36.27 -31.55
C LYS A 48 -4.32 37.70 -31.14
N LYS A 49 -5.36 38.29 -31.73
CA LYS A 49 -5.93 39.57 -31.29
C LYS A 49 -7.02 39.33 -30.24
N ARG A 50 -6.86 39.91 -29.05
CA ARG A 50 -7.86 39.89 -27.98
C ARG A 50 -8.53 41.25 -27.91
N ALA A 51 -9.87 41.32 -28.06
CA ALA A 51 -10.60 42.59 -28.02
C ALA A 51 -10.62 43.18 -26.61
N LEU A 52 -10.37 44.49 -26.48
CA LEU A 52 -10.37 45.23 -25.22
C LEU A 52 -11.67 46.03 -25.07
N SER A 53 -12.39 45.85 -23.96
CA SER A 53 -13.46 46.79 -23.59
C SER A 53 -12.88 48.14 -23.17
N GLU A 54 -13.65 49.23 -23.24
CA GLU A 54 -13.15 50.55 -22.80
C GLU A 54 -12.80 50.57 -21.30
N ALA A 55 -13.56 49.81 -20.50
CA ALA A 55 -13.29 49.59 -19.09
C ALA A 55 -11.98 48.80 -18.88
N ALA A 56 -11.73 47.76 -19.67
CA ALA A 56 -10.50 46.98 -19.62
C ALA A 56 -9.27 47.79 -20.08
N PHE A 57 -9.43 48.63 -21.11
CA PHE A 57 -8.36 49.49 -21.59
C PHE A 57 -7.85 50.42 -20.47
N THR A 58 -8.80 51.01 -19.73
CA THR A 58 -8.50 51.89 -18.61
C THR A 58 -8.01 51.12 -17.38
N ALA A 59 -8.66 50.02 -17.02
CA ALA A 59 -8.33 49.23 -15.83
C ALA A 59 -6.94 48.59 -15.92
N ASN A 60 -6.52 48.18 -17.12
CA ASN A 60 -5.19 47.67 -17.39
C ASN A 60 -4.17 48.78 -17.73
N ARG A 61 -4.55 50.05 -17.52
CA ARG A 61 -3.73 51.26 -17.64
C ARG A 61 -3.12 51.52 -19.02
N TYR A 62 -3.69 50.98 -20.10
CA TYR A 62 -3.19 51.26 -21.45
C TYR A 62 -3.34 52.74 -21.83
N ARG A 63 -2.39 53.26 -22.62
CA ARG A 63 -2.37 54.67 -23.04
C ARG A 63 -2.79 54.81 -24.49
N ALA A 64 -3.77 55.67 -24.76
CA ALA A 64 -4.30 55.88 -26.11
C ALA A 64 -3.24 56.34 -27.13
N VAL A 65 -2.22 57.09 -26.67
CA VAL A 65 -1.10 57.57 -27.53
C VAL A 65 -0.19 56.45 -28.03
N ASP A 66 -0.31 55.27 -27.43
CA ASP A 66 0.54 54.10 -27.68
C ASP A 66 -0.26 52.98 -28.41
N VAL A 67 -1.47 53.28 -28.88
CA VAL A 67 -2.27 52.37 -29.72
C VAL A 67 -1.87 52.56 -31.18
N LEU A 68 -1.40 51.50 -31.82
CA LEU A 68 -1.08 51.50 -33.24
C LEU A 68 -2.36 51.46 -34.10
N THR A 69 -2.36 52.12 -35.25
CA THR A 69 -3.43 51.95 -36.24
C THR A 69 -2.90 51.03 -37.34
N LEU A 70 -3.49 49.84 -37.49
CA LEU A 70 -3.15 48.87 -38.52
C LEU A 70 -4.13 48.93 -39.69
N ASP A 71 -3.67 48.55 -40.88
CA ASP A 71 -4.53 48.41 -42.05
C ASP A 71 -5.47 47.20 -41.90
N THR A 72 -6.63 47.22 -42.53
CA THR A 72 -7.62 46.12 -42.43
C THR A 72 -7.14 44.83 -43.08
N ASP A 73 -6.13 44.91 -43.95
CA ASP A 73 -5.54 43.76 -44.62
C ASP A 73 -4.59 42.94 -43.72
N GLU A 74 -4.21 43.47 -42.55
CA GLU A 74 -3.36 42.77 -41.57
C GLU A 74 -4.21 42.00 -40.55
N THR A 75 -4.36 40.68 -40.74
CA THR A 75 -5.29 39.88 -39.93
C THR A 75 -4.61 39.01 -38.88
N TYR A 76 -5.19 38.99 -37.67
CA TYR A 76 -4.83 38.08 -36.57
C TYR A 76 -6.05 37.23 -36.21
N ALA A 77 -5.81 35.98 -35.80
CA ALA A 77 -6.87 35.11 -35.28
C ALA A 77 -7.46 35.68 -33.98
N ASP A 78 -8.77 35.50 -33.77
CA ASP A 78 -9.44 36.01 -32.57
C ASP A 78 -9.08 35.21 -31.31
N GLY A 79 -8.77 35.92 -30.24
CA GLY A 79 -8.62 35.40 -28.88
C GLY A 79 -9.74 35.88 -27.96
N THR A 80 -9.78 35.34 -26.74
CA THR A 80 -10.80 35.69 -25.74
C THR A 80 -10.74 37.19 -25.39
N SER A 81 -11.89 37.87 -25.42
CA SER A 81 -11.97 39.31 -25.12
C SER A 81 -11.61 39.60 -23.66
N ILE A 82 -10.95 40.74 -23.42
CA ILE A 82 -10.61 41.25 -22.11
C ILE A 82 -11.63 42.31 -21.74
N THR A 83 -12.45 42.03 -20.73
CA THR A 83 -13.54 42.91 -20.31
C THR A 83 -13.29 43.62 -18.98
N GLY A 84 -12.25 43.21 -18.24
CA GLY A 84 -11.85 43.77 -16.95
C GLY A 84 -10.32 43.74 -16.73
N VAL A 85 -9.90 43.80 -15.46
CA VAL A 85 -8.48 43.77 -15.10
C VAL A 85 -7.91 42.35 -15.20
N GLU A 86 -6.74 42.20 -15.82
CA GLU A 86 -5.99 40.94 -15.80
C GLU A 86 -4.67 41.18 -15.02
N SER A 87 -4.46 40.42 -13.95
CA SER A 87 -3.32 40.61 -13.03
C SER A 87 -1.96 40.43 -13.70
N GLY A 88 -1.88 39.56 -14.71
CA GLY A 88 -0.69 39.38 -15.54
C GLY A 88 -0.35 40.61 -16.40
N ILE A 89 -1.33 41.48 -16.66
CA ILE A 89 -1.18 42.72 -17.44
C ILE A 89 -0.82 43.93 -16.55
N LEU A 90 -1.03 43.84 -15.23
CA LEU A 90 -0.81 44.95 -14.29
C LEU A 90 0.41 44.81 -13.38
N THR A 91 1.05 43.64 -13.35
CA THR A 91 2.21 43.40 -12.49
C THR A 91 3.48 43.40 -13.34
N PRO A 92 4.32 44.45 -13.28
CA PRO A 92 5.70 44.32 -13.69
C PRO A 92 6.32 43.30 -12.72
N GLY A 93 6.44 42.06 -13.18
CA GLY A 93 7.22 41.04 -12.50
C GLY A 93 8.64 41.56 -12.40
N TRP A 94 9.00 42.07 -11.22
CA TRP A 94 10.36 42.39 -10.85
C TRP A 94 11.14 41.07 -10.78
N LEU A 95 11.52 40.56 -11.95
CA LEU A 95 12.72 39.77 -12.08
C LEU A 95 13.86 40.79 -12.08
N GLY A 96 14.66 40.79 -11.02
CA GLY A 96 15.93 41.48 -11.03
C GLY A 96 16.67 41.05 -12.30
N VAL A 97 16.86 41.98 -13.23
CA VAL A 97 17.72 41.77 -14.38
C VAL A 97 19.15 41.88 -13.84
N THR A 98 19.62 40.79 -13.24
CA THR A 98 21.01 40.41 -13.40
C THR A 98 21.28 40.32 -14.90
N PRO A 99 22.45 40.75 -15.39
CA PRO A 99 22.77 40.80 -16.80
C PRO A 99 22.43 39.47 -17.49
N ALA A 100 22.12 39.52 -18.80
CA ALA A 100 22.03 38.32 -19.63
C ALA A 100 23.27 37.47 -19.36
N THR A 101 23.06 36.40 -18.60
CA THR A 101 24.10 35.45 -18.25
C THR A 101 23.65 34.14 -18.85
N THR A 102 24.60 33.45 -19.45
CA THR A 102 24.56 32.02 -19.77
C THR A 102 24.43 31.21 -18.47
N ALA A 103 23.56 31.60 -17.53
CA ALA A 103 23.58 31.08 -16.18
C ALA A 103 22.85 29.74 -16.06
N LEU A 104 23.49 28.81 -15.38
CA LEU A 104 22.94 27.52 -14.99
C LEU A 104 22.58 27.60 -13.50
N THR A 105 21.34 27.25 -13.14
CA THR A 105 20.91 27.25 -11.74
C THR A 105 20.78 25.82 -11.24
N ALA A 106 21.44 25.52 -10.12
CA ALA A 106 21.32 24.26 -9.41
C ALA A 106 20.38 24.42 -8.19
N SER A 107 19.43 23.51 -8.02
CA SER A 107 18.58 23.46 -6.83
C SER A 107 18.31 22.03 -6.36
N LEU A 108 18.06 21.82 -5.07
CA LEU A 108 17.60 20.52 -4.58
C LEU A 108 16.25 20.17 -5.22
N TYR A 109 16.05 18.90 -5.54
CA TYR A 109 14.81 18.41 -6.13
C TYR A 109 14.52 17.01 -5.62
N ASN A 110 13.46 16.86 -4.82
CA ASN A 110 13.05 15.58 -4.22
C ASN A 110 14.24 14.79 -3.66
N SER A 111 15.19 15.47 -2.99
CA SER A 111 16.37 14.80 -2.43
C SER A 111 15.93 13.81 -1.35
N PRO A 112 16.55 12.61 -1.27
CA PRO A 112 16.19 11.61 -0.28
C PRO A 112 16.13 12.18 1.15
N ALA A 113 15.08 11.83 1.91
CA ALA A 113 14.96 12.20 3.32
C ALA A 113 16.03 11.48 4.15
N SER A 114 16.40 12.07 5.30
CA SER A 114 17.33 11.44 6.25
C SER A 114 16.82 10.06 6.65
N THR A 115 17.61 9.01 6.43
CA THR A 115 17.25 7.64 6.76
C THR A 115 18.44 6.83 7.27
N THR A 116 18.16 5.64 7.84
CA THR A 116 19.17 4.65 8.14
C THR A 116 19.29 3.67 6.97
N ILE A 117 20.45 3.64 6.33
CA ILE A 117 20.78 2.73 5.22
C ILE A 117 21.27 1.41 5.80
N PRO A 118 20.68 0.26 5.46
CA PRO A 118 21.24 -1.04 5.82
C PRO A 118 22.67 -1.20 5.28
N ASN A 119 23.52 -1.90 6.03
CA ASN A 119 24.91 -2.11 5.66
C ASN A 119 25.02 -2.91 4.36
N LYS A 120 26.11 -2.67 3.60
CA LYS A 120 26.40 -3.27 2.28
C LYS A 120 25.39 -2.98 1.17
N ALA A 121 24.42 -2.09 1.39
CA ALA A 121 23.47 -1.69 0.37
C ALA A 121 24.17 -1.07 -0.85
N THR A 122 23.67 -1.40 -2.03
CA THR A 122 24.13 -0.84 -3.32
C THR A 122 23.11 0.13 -3.89
N ASN A 123 23.53 0.95 -4.85
CA ASN A 123 22.71 1.90 -5.59
C ASN A 123 21.89 2.83 -4.69
N VAL A 124 22.41 3.17 -3.51
CA VAL A 124 21.71 3.97 -2.51
C VAL A 124 21.60 5.39 -3.03
N SER A 125 20.38 5.94 -3.09
CA SER A 125 20.18 7.34 -3.44
C SER A 125 20.60 8.25 -2.30
N ILE A 126 21.49 9.21 -2.60
CA ILE A 126 22.13 10.07 -1.60
C ILE A 126 21.70 11.52 -1.75
N LEU A 127 21.74 12.05 -2.98
CA LEU A 127 21.45 13.45 -3.29
C LEU A 127 20.75 13.54 -4.64
N ARG A 128 19.59 14.20 -4.68
CA ARG A 128 18.87 14.49 -5.92
C ARG A 128 18.69 15.99 -6.09
N PHE A 129 19.04 16.48 -7.27
CA PHE A 129 19.04 17.90 -7.60
C PHE A 129 18.62 18.12 -9.06
N LYS A 130 18.32 19.37 -9.38
CA LYS A 130 17.88 19.81 -10.69
C LYS A 130 18.82 20.88 -11.20
N LEU A 131 19.30 20.72 -12.42
CA LEU A 131 20.08 21.72 -13.16
C LEU A 131 19.16 22.37 -14.18
N THR A 132 19.01 23.69 -14.12
CA THR A 132 18.12 24.47 -15.01
C THR A 132 18.95 25.43 -15.84
N ALA A 133 18.92 25.26 -17.16
CA ALA A 133 19.56 26.19 -18.07
C ALA A 133 18.68 27.45 -18.22
N GLY A 134 19.33 28.62 -18.24
CA GLY A 134 18.67 29.88 -18.57
C GLY A 134 18.25 29.96 -20.04
N SER A 135 18.34 31.15 -20.62
CA SER A 135 17.87 31.41 -22.00
C SER A 135 18.72 30.80 -23.11
N SER A 136 19.81 30.08 -22.78
CA SER A 136 20.69 29.39 -23.74
C SER A 136 20.89 27.95 -23.31
N ALA A 137 20.96 27.03 -24.28
CA ALA A 137 21.31 25.64 -24.01
C ALA A 137 22.70 25.58 -23.36
N THR A 138 22.86 24.71 -22.38
CA THR A 138 24.07 24.60 -21.56
C THR A 138 24.55 23.15 -21.54
N SER A 139 25.84 22.94 -21.82
CA SER A 139 26.50 21.65 -21.67
C SER A 139 27.22 21.58 -20.32
N VAL A 140 27.01 20.48 -19.60
CA VAL A 140 27.70 20.17 -18.35
C VAL A 140 28.70 19.05 -18.65
N ALA A 141 29.99 19.37 -18.52
CA ALA A 141 31.09 18.45 -18.75
C ALA A 141 31.42 17.64 -17.50
N GLY A 142 31.11 18.15 -16.30
CA GLY A 142 31.40 17.43 -15.07
C GLY A 142 30.69 17.95 -13.82
N LEU A 143 30.74 17.14 -12.76
CA LEU A 143 30.13 17.39 -11.46
C LEU A 143 31.10 16.96 -10.36
N THR A 144 31.30 17.83 -9.36
CA THR A 144 32.15 17.55 -8.21
C THR A 144 31.34 17.52 -6.92
N PHE A 145 31.37 16.39 -6.22
CA PHE A 145 30.69 16.23 -4.95
C PHE A 145 31.68 16.13 -3.80
N LYS A 146 31.27 16.60 -2.61
CA LYS A 146 32.02 16.49 -1.37
C LYS A 146 31.24 15.70 -0.33
N ARG A 147 31.87 14.70 0.27
CA ARG A 147 31.32 14.01 1.45
C ARG A 147 31.58 14.84 2.71
N THR A 148 30.58 14.94 3.56
CA THR A 148 30.56 15.68 4.84
C THR A 148 29.99 14.79 5.96
N ASP A 149 30.02 15.28 7.20
CA ASP A 149 29.68 14.55 8.45
C ASP A 149 30.75 13.49 8.84
N LEU A 150 30.53 12.80 9.97
CA LEU A 150 31.52 12.07 10.76
C LEU A 150 31.95 10.70 10.21
N GLY A 151 31.30 10.19 9.16
CA GLY A 151 31.63 8.88 8.56
C GLY A 151 32.98 8.86 7.84
N ALA A 152 33.47 7.66 7.51
CA ALA A 152 34.75 7.50 6.81
C ALA A 152 34.56 7.49 5.28
N THR A 153 35.50 8.01 4.50
CA THR A 153 35.44 7.91 3.03
C THR A 153 35.40 6.45 2.55
N THR A 154 36.05 5.56 3.30
CA THR A 154 36.09 4.12 3.02
C THR A 154 34.79 3.36 3.32
N ASP A 155 33.77 4.02 3.89
CA ASP A 155 32.44 3.41 4.05
C ASP A 155 31.71 3.27 2.70
N TRP A 156 32.11 4.06 1.70
CA TRP A 156 31.62 3.99 0.33
C TRP A 156 32.64 3.29 -0.56
N ASN A 157 32.17 2.34 -1.38
CA ASN A 157 33.00 1.67 -2.38
C ASN A 157 33.11 2.54 -3.64
N THR A 158 31.94 2.88 -4.20
CA THR A 158 31.81 3.52 -5.50
C THR A 158 30.58 4.44 -5.52
N LEU A 159 30.68 5.56 -6.22
CA LEU A 159 29.61 6.54 -6.45
C LEU A 159 29.36 6.69 -7.95
N TYR A 160 28.12 7.04 -8.29
CA TYR A 160 27.62 7.14 -9.65
C TYR A 160 26.70 8.34 -9.80
N VAL A 161 26.60 8.86 -11.03
CA VAL A 161 25.64 9.91 -11.38
C VAL A 161 24.61 9.36 -12.35
N TYR A 162 23.34 9.57 -12.05
CA TYR A 162 22.21 9.13 -12.86
C TYR A 162 21.39 10.31 -13.38
N GLU A 163 20.86 10.17 -14.60
CA GLU A 163 19.72 10.92 -15.13
C GLU A 163 18.55 9.95 -15.31
N GLY A 164 17.53 10.06 -14.45
CA GLY A 164 16.46 9.06 -14.43
C GLY A 164 17.00 7.67 -14.08
N ASN A 165 16.87 6.71 -15.01
CA ASN A 165 17.39 5.35 -14.87
C ASN A 165 18.75 5.15 -15.57
N ASP A 166 19.22 6.15 -16.32
CA ASP A 166 20.45 6.05 -17.10
C ASP A 166 21.66 6.50 -16.25
N CYS A 167 22.63 5.61 -16.07
CA CYS A 167 23.91 5.98 -15.45
C CYS A 167 24.71 6.81 -16.46
N LEU A 168 25.04 8.05 -16.10
CA LEU A 168 25.75 8.98 -16.97
C LEU A 168 27.26 8.68 -17.06
N THR A 169 27.76 7.79 -16.21
CA THR A 169 29.19 7.50 -16.09
C THR A 169 29.47 6.05 -16.44
N PRO A 170 30.34 5.76 -17.42
CA PRO A 170 30.63 4.39 -17.83
C PRO A 170 31.44 3.59 -16.79
N THR A 171 31.99 4.26 -15.78
CA THR A 171 32.64 3.65 -14.61
C THR A 171 32.32 4.49 -13.39
N GLY A 172 32.11 3.84 -12.25
CA GLY A 172 31.91 4.56 -10.99
C GLY A 172 33.18 5.21 -10.46
N ARG A 173 33.03 6.12 -9.49
CA ARG A 173 34.12 6.90 -8.90
C ARG A 173 34.19 6.72 -7.39
N SER A 174 35.40 6.62 -6.85
CA SER A 174 35.62 6.54 -5.40
C SER A 174 35.96 7.91 -4.82
N LEU A 175 35.71 8.08 -3.52
CA LEU A 175 36.10 9.28 -2.78
C LEU A 175 37.62 9.33 -2.57
N THR A 176 38.19 10.51 -2.70
CA THR A 176 39.56 10.81 -2.26
C THR A 176 39.63 10.89 -0.73
N SER A 177 40.71 10.39 -0.14
CA SER A 177 40.88 10.36 1.33
C SER A 177 41.17 11.72 1.96
N ASP A 178 41.79 12.64 1.21
CA ASP A 178 42.40 13.84 1.78
C ASP A 178 41.44 15.04 1.81
N ASP A 179 40.68 15.25 0.73
CA ASP A 179 39.74 16.35 0.55
C ASP A 179 38.26 15.90 0.51
N HIS A 180 38.01 14.59 0.56
CA HIS A 180 36.68 13.96 0.56
C HIS A 180 35.85 14.30 -0.69
N LEU A 181 36.51 14.50 -1.83
CA LEU A 181 35.88 14.84 -3.10
C LEU A 181 35.68 13.60 -3.98
N VAL A 182 34.71 13.69 -4.87
CA VAL A 182 34.55 12.79 -6.01
C VAL A 182 34.19 13.63 -7.23
N GLU A 183 34.92 13.40 -8.32
CA GLU A 183 34.77 14.15 -9.57
C GLU A 183 34.28 13.23 -10.70
N PHE A 184 33.20 13.64 -11.34
CA PHE A 184 32.67 13.02 -12.54
C PHE A 184 32.93 13.93 -13.72
N THR A 185 33.77 13.50 -14.65
CA THR A 185 34.17 14.28 -15.84
C THR A 185 33.61 13.65 -17.11
N ALA A 186 33.60 14.41 -18.21
CA ALA A 186 33.17 13.99 -19.54
C ALA A 186 31.72 13.46 -19.62
N LEU A 187 30.79 14.05 -18.84
CA LEU A 187 29.39 13.61 -18.78
C LEU A 187 28.60 13.86 -20.08
N GLY A 188 28.99 14.85 -20.89
CA GLY A 188 28.28 15.19 -22.12
C GLY A 188 26.82 15.63 -21.92
N LEU A 189 26.46 16.07 -20.71
CA LEU A 189 25.07 16.36 -20.33
C LEU A 189 24.62 17.69 -20.96
N SER A 190 23.75 17.62 -21.97
CA SER A 190 23.17 18.80 -22.62
C SER A 190 21.80 19.14 -22.05
N ILE A 191 21.60 20.39 -21.64
CA ILE A 191 20.33 20.92 -21.12
C ILE A 191 19.85 22.01 -22.09
N ALA A 192 18.67 21.83 -22.69
CA ALA A 192 18.11 22.81 -23.62
C ALA A 192 17.75 24.14 -22.92
N ALA A 193 17.68 25.23 -23.69
CA ALA A 193 17.32 26.54 -23.15
C ALA A 193 15.95 26.49 -22.45
N ASN A 194 15.85 27.11 -21.27
CA ASN A 194 14.66 27.17 -20.43
C ASN A 194 14.12 25.79 -19.98
N THR A 195 14.94 24.74 -20.05
CA THR A 195 14.59 23.40 -19.52
C THR A 195 15.52 23.02 -18.38
N SER A 196 15.22 21.87 -17.78
CA SER A 196 15.99 21.36 -16.67
C SER A 196 16.16 19.86 -16.77
N LYS A 197 17.26 19.35 -16.22
CA LYS A 197 17.50 17.92 -16.03
C LYS A 197 17.61 17.59 -14.54
N THR A 198 17.02 16.47 -14.15
CA THR A 198 17.10 15.94 -12.78
C THR A 198 18.26 14.96 -12.71
N ILE A 199 19.16 15.19 -11.78
CA ILE A 199 20.39 14.43 -11.61
C ILE A 199 20.43 13.86 -10.19
N GLU A 200 20.91 12.63 -10.08
CA GLU A 200 20.97 11.90 -8.82
C GLU A 200 22.36 11.33 -8.59
N LEU A 201 22.92 11.58 -7.40
CA LEU A 201 24.11 10.90 -6.90
C LEU A 201 23.65 9.64 -6.16
N ARG A 202 24.14 8.49 -6.61
CA ARG A 202 23.93 7.19 -5.96
C ARG A 202 25.26 6.58 -5.54
N GLY A 203 25.26 5.68 -4.56
CA GLY A 203 26.48 5.03 -4.10
C GLY A 203 26.29 3.64 -3.53
N ASP A 204 27.37 2.87 -3.59
CA ASP A 204 27.48 1.54 -2.99
C ASP A 204 28.25 1.63 -1.68
N LEU A 205 27.68 1.08 -0.61
CA LEU A 205 28.41 0.89 0.63
C LEU A 205 29.48 -0.19 0.47
N LYS A 206 30.53 -0.11 1.29
CA LYS A 206 31.64 -1.06 1.29
C LYS A 206 31.14 -2.50 1.38
N THR A 207 31.57 -3.36 0.46
CA THR A 207 31.17 -4.79 0.37
C THR A 207 31.55 -5.60 1.62
N ALA A 208 32.70 -5.29 2.24
CA ALA A 208 33.13 -5.87 3.51
C ALA A 208 32.28 -5.39 4.71
N GLY A 209 31.37 -4.43 4.51
CA GLY A 209 30.62 -3.73 5.54
C GLY A 209 31.23 -2.37 5.86
N ALA A 210 30.41 -1.33 5.81
CA ALA A 210 30.71 -0.01 6.34
C ALA A 210 30.58 0.00 7.87
N THR A 211 31.15 1.02 8.52
CA THR A 211 31.11 1.13 9.99
C THR A 211 29.70 1.52 10.44
N ALA A 212 29.08 0.70 11.30
CA ALA A 212 27.74 0.97 11.83
C ALA A 212 27.69 2.31 12.60
N ASN A 213 26.56 3.01 12.51
CA ASN A 213 26.31 4.36 13.02
C ASN A 213 27.13 5.47 12.34
N SER A 214 27.85 5.19 11.26
CA SER A 214 28.55 6.23 10.49
C SER A 214 27.54 7.14 9.81
N ARG A 215 27.82 8.45 9.85
CA ARG A 215 26.95 9.50 9.32
C ARG A 215 27.57 10.15 8.09
N HIS A 216 26.80 10.26 7.02
CA HIS A 216 27.27 10.77 5.74
C HIS A 216 26.26 11.77 5.17
N ALA A 217 26.73 12.94 4.72
CA ALA A 217 25.95 13.82 3.86
C ALA A 217 26.81 14.24 2.66
N PHE A 218 26.21 14.42 1.50
CA PHE A 218 26.94 14.80 0.28
C PHE A 218 26.51 16.18 -0.21
N GLN A 219 27.48 16.92 -0.72
CA GLN A 219 27.28 18.26 -1.28
C GLN A 219 27.69 18.29 -2.75
N LEU A 220 26.84 18.79 -3.65
CA LEU A 220 27.31 19.21 -4.98
C LEU A 220 28.05 20.54 -4.79
N THR A 221 29.35 20.56 -5.10
CA THR A 221 30.23 21.71 -4.83
C THR A 221 30.64 22.46 -6.08
N ALA A 222 30.75 21.77 -7.21
CA ALA A 222 31.05 22.39 -8.50
C ALA A 222 30.32 21.67 -9.64
N VAL A 223 30.03 22.44 -10.69
CA VAL A 223 29.51 21.96 -11.96
C VAL A 223 30.46 22.50 -13.03
N ASP A 224 31.12 21.63 -13.77
CA ASP A 224 32.04 22.01 -14.84
C ASP A 224 31.24 22.31 -16.11
N THR A 225 31.16 23.60 -16.43
CA THR A 225 30.43 24.14 -17.58
C THR A 225 30.99 25.53 -17.92
N SER A 226 30.80 25.97 -19.16
CA SER A 226 31.11 27.35 -19.58
C SER A 226 30.07 28.37 -19.10
N ALA A 227 28.91 27.89 -18.61
CA ALA A 227 27.87 28.68 -18.00
C ALA A 227 28.26 29.19 -16.59
N THR A 228 27.77 30.37 -16.19
CA THR A 228 27.92 30.80 -14.80
C THR A 228 26.95 30.02 -13.92
N VAL A 229 27.45 29.28 -12.92
CA VAL A 229 26.60 28.41 -12.08
C VAL A 229 26.17 29.13 -10.80
N SER A 230 24.89 29.09 -10.46
CA SER A 230 24.33 29.61 -9.20
C SER A 230 23.62 28.52 -8.39
N GLY A 231 23.50 28.70 -7.07
CA GLY A 231 22.82 27.75 -6.18
C GLY A 231 23.70 26.67 -5.54
N LEU A 232 25.03 26.73 -5.71
CA LEU A 232 25.98 25.82 -5.06
C LEU A 232 26.53 26.41 -3.74
N PRO A 233 26.89 25.57 -2.74
CA PRO A 233 26.77 24.12 -2.74
C PRO A 233 25.35 23.63 -2.42
N LEU A 234 24.91 22.53 -3.04
CA LEU A 234 23.65 21.86 -2.68
C LEU A 234 23.95 20.72 -1.72
N THR A 235 23.42 20.80 -0.49
CA THR A 235 23.66 19.79 0.56
C THR A 235 22.47 18.84 0.68
N GLY A 236 22.72 17.54 0.53
CA GLY A 236 21.75 16.49 0.82
C GLY A 236 21.54 16.28 2.32
N ASN A 237 20.51 15.51 2.67
CA ASN A 237 20.26 15.14 4.06
C ASN A 237 21.33 14.16 4.58
N VAL A 238 21.49 14.10 5.91
CA VAL A 238 22.37 13.12 6.55
C VAL A 238 21.77 11.72 6.42
N MET A 239 22.60 10.76 6.05
CA MET A 239 22.29 9.34 6.03
C MET A 239 23.11 8.63 7.09
N VAL A 240 22.49 7.68 7.80
CA VAL A 240 23.14 6.89 8.84
C VAL A 240 23.32 5.46 8.35
N VAL A 241 24.49 4.87 8.47
CA VAL A 241 24.71 3.45 8.15
C VAL A 241 24.25 2.59 9.33
N GLY A 242 23.30 1.68 9.10
CA GLY A 242 22.83 0.70 10.09
C GLY A 242 23.79 -0.48 10.27
N SER A 243 23.55 -1.32 11.27
CA SER A 243 24.36 -2.52 11.54
C SER A 243 23.89 -3.78 10.80
N VAL A 244 22.67 -3.77 10.27
CA VAL A 244 22.04 -4.91 9.59
C VAL A 244 22.45 -4.92 8.13
N ASN A 245 22.87 -6.07 7.60
CA ASN A 245 23.27 -6.20 6.20
C ASN A 245 22.04 -6.42 5.29
N VAL A 246 22.06 -5.89 4.08
CA VAL A 246 21.21 -6.39 2.99
C VAL A 246 21.65 -7.81 2.56
N THR A 247 20.73 -8.54 1.92
CA THR A 247 21.01 -9.81 1.26
C THR A 247 22.01 -9.64 0.11
N THR A 248 22.85 -10.65 -0.12
CA THR A 248 23.80 -10.64 -1.24
C THR A 248 23.23 -11.36 -2.46
N ALA A 249 23.13 -10.67 -3.59
CA ALA A 249 22.92 -11.25 -4.90
C ALA A 249 24.25 -11.78 -5.45
N VAL A 250 24.37 -13.09 -5.58
CA VAL A 250 25.54 -13.72 -6.24
C VAL A 250 25.19 -13.98 -7.70
N LEU A 251 25.88 -13.27 -8.59
CA LEU A 251 25.77 -13.40 -10.04
C LEU A 251 26.93 -14.27 -10.55
N SER A 252 26.60 -15.36 -11.25
CA SER A 252 27.59 -16.31 -11.77
C SER A 252 27.20 -16.87 -13.14
N ALA A 253 28.15 -17.44 -13.88
CA ALA A 253 27.86 -18.09 -15.16
C ALA A 253 26.89 -19.29 -15.01
N GLY A 254 26.02 -19.43 -16.02
CA GLY A 254 25.13 -20.57 -16.20
C GLY A 254 25.83 -21.76 -16.85
N THR A 255 25.05 -22.67 -17.41
CA THR A 255 25.59 -23.70 -18.30
C THR A 255 26.08 -23.02 -19.57
N ALA A 256 27.27 -23.38 -20.06
CA ALA A 256 27.81 -22.78 -21.29
C ALA A 256 26.92 -23.14 -22.49
N PRO A 257 26.51 -22.15 -23.31
CA PRO A 257 25.79 -22.43 -24.54
C PRO A 257 26.67 -23.19 -25.54
N ILE A 258 26.04 -23.90 -26.47
CA ILE A 258 26.73 -24.53 -27.59
C ILE A 258 26.96 -23.51 -28.71
N ASN A 259 27.96 -23.78 -29.57
CA ASN A 259 28.21 -22.95 -30.74
C ASN A 259 26.99 -22.97 -31.70
N PRO A 260 26.41 -21.81 -32.03
CA PRO A 260 25.26 -21.74 -32.93
C PRO A 260 25.69 -21.77 -34.40
N SER A 261 24.78 -22.21 -35.27
CA SER A 261 24.95 -22.12 -36.72
C SER A 261 24.67 -20.70 -37.24
N VAL A 262 25.18 -20.36 -38.42
CA VAL A 262 24.82 -19.11 -39.10
C VAL A 262 23.32 -19.09 -39.44
N GLY A 263 22.65 -17.96 -39.19
CA GLY A 263 21.22 -17.76 -39.45
C GLY A 263 20.30 -18.31 -38.37
N ALA A 264 20.85 -18.82 -37.27
CA ALA A 264 20.05 -19.38 -36.19
C ALA A 264 19.25 -18.29 -35.46
N GLN A 265 17.95 -18.53 -35.28
CA GLN A 265 17.04 -17.64 -34.56
C GLN A 265 16.80 -18.13 -33.14
N ALA A 266 16.56 -17.20 -32.21
CA ALA A 266 16.28 -17.45 -30.80
C ALA A 266 17.26 -18.44 -30.13
N VAL A 267 18.53 -18.41 -30.52
CA VAL A 267 19.56 -19.31 -29.96
C VAL A 267 20.15 -18.76 -28.69
N GLU A 268 20.49 -19.64 -27.75
CA GLU A 268 21.12 -19.24 -26.51
C GLU A 268 22.52 -18.67 -26.75
N ILE A 269 22.70 -17.39 -26.40
CA ILE A 269 23.97 -16.67 -26.54
C ILE A 269 24.70 -16.46 -25.21
N ALA A 270 23.98 -16.62 -24.09
CA ALA A 270 24.56 -16.64 -22.74
C ALA A 270 23.58 -17.21 -21.72
N ALA A 271 24.10 -17.81 -20.66
CA ALA A 271 23.32 -18.13 -19.47
C ALA A 271 24.05 -17.66 -18.21
N PHE A 272 23.28 -17.22 -17.22
CA PHE A 272 23.78 -16.76 -15.94
C PHE A 272 22.81 -17.15 -14.82
N LYS A 273 23.27 -17.04 -13.57
CA LYS A 273 22.50 -17.36 -12.37
C LYS A 273 22.51 -16.18 -11.43
N ILE A 274 21.39 -15.92 -10.78
CA ILE A 274 21.32 -15.02 -9.63
C ILE A 274 20.87 -15.85 -8.42
N GLN A 275 21.67 -15.83 -7.36
CA GLN A 275 21.36 -16.47 -6.09
C GLN A 275 21.07 -15.41 -5.02
N ALA A 276 19.97 -15.60 -4.30
CA ALA A 276 19.68 -14.86 -3.06
C ALA A 276 20.46 -15.47 -1.89
N ASN A 277 21.69 -15.00 -1.70
CA ASN A 277 22.60 -15.47 -0.65
C ASN A 277 22.47 -14.61 0.62
N GLY A 278 21.44 -14.90 1.41
CA GLY A 278 21.13 -14.22 2.66
C GLY A 278 19.73 -14.57 3.17
N ASP A 279 19.18 -13.71 4.04
CA ASP A 279 17.96 -14.00 4.81
C ASP A 279 16.67 -13.43 4.19
N ASN A 280 16.77 -12.59 3.15
CA ASN A 280 15.62 -11.92 2.52
C ASN A 280 15.48 -12.31 1.04
N ASP A 281 14.28 -12.09 0.52
CA ASP A 281 13.99 -12.24 -0.91
C ASP A 281 14.62 -11.08 -1.69
N LEU A 282 15.02 -11.36 -2.92
CA LEU A 282 15.58 -10.38 -3.84
C LEU A 282 14.59 -10.08 -4.98
N THR A 283 14.55 -8.84 -5.46
CA THR A 283 13.81 -8.47 -6.68
C THR A 283 14.78 -8.02 -7.76
N PHE A 284 14.83 -8.75 -8.87
CA PHE A 284 15.63 -8.44 -10.06
C PHE A 284 14.79 -7.64 -11.07
N SER A 285 15.28 -6.47 -11.50
CA SER A 285 14.53 -5.57 -12.38
C SER A 285 15.24 -5.22 -13.69
N GLN A 286 16.57 -5.18 -13.70
CA GLN A 286 17.33 -4.77 -14.88
C GLN A 286 18.76 -5.31 -14.86
N ALA A 287 19.31 -5.62 -16.03
CA ALA A 287 20.73 -5.91 -16.23
C ALA A 287 21.29 -5.24 -17.49
N VAL A 288 22.51 -4.69 -17.40
CA VAL A 288 23.29 -4.18 -18.54
C VAL A 288 24.39 -5.18 -18.90
N PHE A 289 24.36 -5.69 -20.14
CA PHE A 289 25.33 -6.66 -20.64
C PHE A 289 26.33 -5.98 -21.57
N THR A 290 27.56 -6.48 -21.57
CA THR A 290 28.64 -6.09 -22.47
C THR A 290 28.90 -7.19 -23.48
N PHE A 291 28.97 -6.80 -24.75
CA PHE A 291 29.30 -7.66 -25.89
C PHE A 291 30.78 -7.51 -26.26
N THR A 292 31.42 -8.63 -26.56
CA THR A 292 32.75 -8.67 -27.20
C THR A 292 32.77 -9.77 -28.26
N GLY A 293 33.57 -9.62 -29.31
CA GLY A 293 33.63 -10.60 -30.39
C GLY A 293 34.06 -10.03 -31.73
N THR A 294 33.92 -10.84 -32.79
CA THR A 294 34.27 -10.48 -34.18
C THR A 294 33.07 -10.44 -35.11
N ILE A 295 31.89 -10.90 -34.65
CA ILE A 295 30.61 -10.73 -35.37
C ILE A 295 30.20 -9.25 -35.36
N SER A 296 29.53 -8.78 -36.42
CA SER A 296 29.00 -7.41 -36.45
C SER A 296 27.82 -7.28 -35.48
N ARG A 297 27.70 -6.12 -34.83
CA ARG A 297 26.53 -5.80 -33.97
C ARG A 297 25.21 -5.81 -34.72
N SER A 298 25.24 -5.49 -36.02
CA SER A 298 24.07 -5.57 -36.91
C SER A 298 23.55 -7.00 -37.08
N ASP A 299 24.39 -7.99 -36.82
CA ASP A 299 24.09 -9.40 -37.06
C ASP A 299 23.68 -10.11 -35.77
N ILE A 300 23.50 -9.36 -34.67
CA ILE A 300 22.93 -9.82 -33.40
C ILE A 300 21.67 -9.00 -33.15
N THR A 301 20.51 -9.61 -33.40
CA THR A 301 19.21 -8.96 -33.25
C THR A 301 18.29 -9.72 -32.29
N ASN A 302 17.18 -9.11 -31.89
CA ASN A 302 16.11 -9.75 -31.10
C ASN A 302 16.62 -10.45 -29.83
N ILE A 303 17.40 -9.74 -29.03
CA ILE A 303 17.95 -10.26 -27.79
C ILE A 303 16.82 -10.33 -26.75
N ASN A 304 16.54 -11.53 -26.26
CA ASN A 304 15.47 -11.83 -25.31
C ASN A 304 16.01 -12.55 -24.09
N LEU A 305 15.50 -12.21 -22.91
CA LEU A 305 15.87 -12.83 -21.64
C LEU A 305 14.75 -13.75 -21.16
N TYR A 306 15.10 -14.98 -20.81
CA TYR A 306 14.15 -15.97 -20.28
C TYR A 306 14.63 -16.49 -18.94
N LEU A 307 13.69 -16.91 -18.10
CA LEU A 307 14.00 -17.87 -17.04
C LEU A 307 14.23 -19.23 -17.69
N LEU A 308 15.27 -19.96 -17.27
CA LEU A 308 15.62 -21.24 -17.87
C LEU A 308 14.44 -22.23 -17.81
N GLY A 309 14.04 -22.75 -18.98
CA GLY A 309 12.92 -23.69 -19.13
C GLY A 309 11.58 -23.04 -19.44
N GLU A 310 11.48 -21.71 -19.38
CA GLU A 310 10.26 -20.96 -19.71
C GLU A 310 10.27 -20.48 -21.17
N THR A 311 9.09 -20.30 -21.75
CA THR A 311 8.89 -19.81 -23.12
C THR A 311 8.53 -18.32 -23.20
N THR A 312 8.17 -17.69 -22.08
CA THR A 312 7.84 -16.25 -22.03
C THR A 312 9.10 -15.42 -21.77
N SER A 313 9.36 -14.44 -22.64
CA SER A 313 10.46 -13.49 -22.47
C SER A 313 10.16 -12.52 -21.31
N LEU A 314 11.13 -12.34 -20.43
CA LEU A 314 11.09 -11.40 -19.30
C LEU A 314 11.46 -9.97 -19.72
N ALA A 315 12.32 -9.84 -20.72
CA ALA A 315 12.82 -8.57 -21.25
C ALA A 315 13.37 -8.77 -22.66
N SER A 316 13.28 -7.75 -23.51
CA SER A 316 13.82 -7.79 -24.87
C SER A 316 14.48 -6.49 -25.28
N VAL A 317 15.44 -6.58 -26.21
CA VAL A 317 16.06 -5.44 -26.89
C VAL A 317 16.37 -5.83 -28.33
N SER A 318 16.20 -4.89 -29.26
CA SER A 318 16.32 -5.17 -30.69
C SER A 318 17.76 -5.33 -31.18
N SER A 319 18.73 -4.66 -30.54
CA SER A 319 20.13 -4.61 -30.99
C SER A 319 21.09 -4.18 -29.89
N ILE A 320 22.39 -4.34 -30.17
CA ILE A 320 23.49 -3.88 -29.31
C ILE A 320 23.80 -2.41 -29.61
N SER A 321 24.01 -1.61 -28.56
CA SER A 321 24.31 -0.18 -28.69
C SER A 321 25.73 0.06 -29.24
N SER A 322 25.97 1.29 -29.72
CA SER A 322 27.26 1.70 -30.31
C SER A 322 28.46 1.65 -29.36
N ASN A 323 28.24 1.51 -28.04
CA ASN A 323 29.24 1.34 -27.00
C ASN A 323 29.43 -0.13 -26.56
N ASP A 324 28.97 -1.09 -27.37
CA ASP A 324 29.07 -2.54 -27.12
C ASP A 324 28.27 -3.04 -25.89
N THR A 325 27.24 -2.29 -25.48
CA THR A 325 26.35 -2.69 -24.38
C THR A 325 24.88 -2.69 -24.78
N PHE A 326 24.05 -3.38 -24.00
CA PHE A 326 22.60 -3.29 -24.09
C PHE A 326 21.97 -3.54 -22.72
N THR A 327 20.79 -2.93 -22.50
CA THR A 327 20.07 -2.99 -21.23
C THR A 327 18.81 -3.82 -21.39
N LEU A 328 18.66 -4.85 -20.58
CA LEU A 328 17.44 -5.63 -20.45
C LEU A 328 16.69 -5.17 -19.20
N THR A 329 15.56 -4.49 -19.38
CA THR A 329 14.66 -4.06 -18.30
C THR A 329 13.44 -4.95 -18.28
N LEU A 330 13.15 -5.59 -17.14
CA LEU A 330 12.02 -6.49 -17.00
C LEU A 330 10.71 -5.69 -16.93
N ALA A 331 9.70 -6.10 -17.71
CA ALA A 331 8.37 -5.49 -17.65
C ALA A 331 7.72 -5.67 -16.27
N SER A 332 7.94 -6.85 -15.68
CA SER A 332 7.57 -7.20 -14.30
C SER A 332 8.83 -7.67 -13.58
N PRO A 333 9.29 -6.99 -12.51
CA PRO A 333 10.45 -7.43 -11.75
C PRO A 333 10.30 -8.87 -11.23
N TYR A 334 11.38 -9.63 -11.27
CA TYR A 334 11.38 -11.05 -10.90
C TYR A 334 11.82 -11.24 -9.44
N VAL A 335 10.99 -11.88 -8.62
CA VAL A 335 11.31 -12.17 -7.22
C VAL A 335 12.05 -13.50 -7.09
N ILE A 336 13.23 -13.45 -6.48
CA ILE A 336 14.06 -14.61 -6.13
C ILE A 336 13.95 -14.79 -4.61
N THR A 337 13.21 -15.81 -4.19
CA THR A 337 13.05 -16.14 -2.77
C THR A 337 14.39 -16.46 -2.12
N LYS A 338 14.55 -16.08 -0.86
CA LYS A 338 15.76 -16.31 -0.05
C LYS A 338 16.29 -17.74 -0.17
N GLY A 339 17.61 -17.86 -0.29
CA GLY A 339 18.31 -19.14 -0.43
C GLY A 339 18.17 -19.80 -1.80
N GLN A 340 17.27 -19.34 -2.68
CA GLN A 340 17.12 -19.91 -4.02
C GLN A 340 18.14 -19.33 -5.01
N THR A 341 18.45 -20.14 -6.01
CA THR A 341 19.19 -19.74 -7.22
C THR A 341 18.25 -19.85 -8.41
N LYS A 342 18.19 -18.81 -9.24
CA LYS A 342 17.45 -18.82 -10.49
C LYS A 342 18.41 -18.71 -11.66
N ASN A 343 18.18 -19.53 -12.68
CA ASN A 343 18.97 -19.57 -13.91
C ASN A 343 18.25 -18.79 -14.99
N PHE A 344 18.96 -17.89 -15.64
CA PHE A 344 18.46 -17.08 -16.75
C PHE A 344 19.25 -17.45 -18.01
N THR A 345 18.55 -17.48 -19.13
CA THR A 345 19.12 -17.72 -20.46
C THR A 345 18.77 -16.54 -21.36
N MET A 346 19.76 -16.09 -22.11
CA MET A 346 19.61 -15.02 -23.08
C MET A 346 19.69 -15.61 -24.46
N LYS A 347 18.70 -15.31 -25.29
CA LYS A 347 18.58 -15.77 -26.66
C LYS A 347 18.64 -14.61 -27.63
N ALA A 348 19.18 -14.82 -28.82
CA ALA A 348 19.22 -13.82 -29.88
C ALA A 348 19.17 -14.49 -31.26
N ASP A 349 18.89 -13.68 -32.27
CA ASP A 349 19.02 -14.07 -33.67
C ASP A 349 20.41 -13.71 -34.17
N LEU A 350 21.04 -14.64 -34.89
CA LEU A 350 22.42 -14.52 -35.34
C LEU A 350 22.53 -14.64 -36.86
N ALA A 351 23.09 -13.62 -37.50
CA ALA A 351 23.41 -13.61 -38.93
C ALA A 351 24.94 -13.51 -39.17
N GLY A 352 25.35 -13.27 -40.41
CA GLY A 352 26.74 -13.00 -40.77
C GLY A 352 27.49 -14.21 -41.33
N GLU A 353 28.80 -14.28 -41.07
CA GLU A 353 29.71 -15.27 -41.66
C GLU A 353 30.12 -16.38 -40.68
N VAL A 354 30.49 -17.54 -41.22
CA VAL A 354 31.05 -18.66 -40.46
C VAL A 354 32.36 -18.24 -39.77
N GLY A 355 32.59 -18.73 -38.54
CA GLY A 355 33.81 -18.49 -37.78
C GLY A 355 33.84 -17.17 -36.99
N ARG A 356 32.82 -16.31 -37.11
CA ARG A 356 32.68 -15.12 -36.28
C ARG A 356 32.34 -15.49 -34.83
N THR A 357 32.81 -14.69 -33.88
CA THR A 357 32.67 -14.99 -32.45
C THR A 357 31.84 -13.96 -31.72
N LEU A 358 31.11 -14.38 -30.68
CA LEU A 358 30.47 -13.49 -29.70
C LEU A 358 30.70 -13.97 -28.26
N LYS A 359 30.64 -13.04 -27.32
CA LYS A 359 30.72 -13.28 -25.88
C LYS A 359 29.95 -12.20 -25.14
N MET A 360 29.15 -12.61 -24.16
CA MET A 360 28.38 -11.71 -23.31
C MET A 360 28.77 -11.88 -21.85
N TYR A 361 28.80 -10.78 -21.10
CA TYR A 361 29.07 -10.76 -19.66
C TYR A 361 28.55 -9.46 -19.02
N ILE A 362 28.58 -9.38 -17.70
CA ILE A 362 28.31 -8.14 -16.95
C ILE A 362 29.65 -7.64 -16.41
N GLU A 363 30.10 -6.46 -16.88
CA GLU A 363 31.40 -5.91 -16.49
C GLU A 363 31.40 -5.42 -15.03
N GLU A 364 30.39 -4.64 -14.65
CA GLU A 364 30.36 -3.90 -13.39
C GLU A 364 29.21 -4.34 -12.48
N THR A 365 29.38 -4.29 -11.16
CA THR A 365 28.32 -4.73 -10.23
C THR A 365 27.06 -3.87 -10.32
N TYR A 366 27.19 -2.57 -10.58
CA TYR A 366 26.05 -1.65 -10.70
C TYR A 366 25.26 -1.83 -12.00
N HIS A 367 25.76 -2.61 -12.97
CA HIS A 367 24.99 -3.01 -14.14
C HIS A 367 23.88 -4.00 -13.81
N LEU A 368 23.84 -4.54 -12.58
CA LEU A 368 22.77 -5.41 -12.11
C LEU A 368 21.89 -4.65 -11.10
N ALA A 369 20.62 -4.43 -11.45
CA ALA A 369 19.64 -3.82 -10.55
C ALA A 369 18.85 -4.91 -9.82
N VAL A 370 19.23 -5.13 -8.55
CA VAL A 370 18.56 -6.07 -7.64
C VAL A 370 18.37 -5.40 -6.28
N SER A 371 17.16 -5.45 -5.73
CA SER A 371 16.83 -4.95 -4.40
C SER A 371 16.56 -6.06 -3.39
N ASP A 372 16.82 -5.78 -2.12
CA ASP A 372 16.39 -6.58 -0.98
C ASP A 372 14.96 -6.19 -0.58
N ASN A 373 14.03 -7.14 -0.60
CA ASN A 373 12.60 -6.87 -0.39
C ASN A 373 12.24 -6.52 1.06
N GLN A 374 13.07 -6.88 2.03
CA GLN A 374 12.77 -6.63 3.44
C GLN A 374 13.09 -5.18 3.82
N TYR A 375 14.12 -4.60 3.20
CA TYR A 375 14.59 -3.26 3.54
C TYR A 375 14.31 -2.22 2.45
N ASP A 376 13.96 -2.63 1.23
CA ASP A 376 13.75 -1.74 0.07
C ASP A 376 15.01 -0.94 -0.31
N PHE A 377 16.17 -1.60 -0.22
CA PHE A 377 17.48 -1.07 -0.65
C PHE A 377 18.13 -2.02 -1.66
N GLY A 378 19.08 -1.52 -2.46
CA GLY A 378 19.85 -2.36 -3.38
C GLY A 378 20.60 -3.45 -2.62
N ALA A 379 20.52 -4.69 -3.12
CA ALA A 379 21.20 -5.84 -2.56
C ALA A 379 22.72 -5.70 -2.68
N ALA A 380 23.49 -6.37 -1.82
CA ALA A 380 24.93 -6.47 -2.03
C ALA A 380 25.20 -7.34 -3.26
N ILE A 381 26.14 -6.98 -4.13
CA ILE A 381 26.36 -7.73 -5.39
C ILE A 381 27.75 -8.37 -5.38
N THR A 382 27.78 -9.67 -5.64
CA THR A 382 29.01 -10.40 -5.99
C THR A 382 28.89 -10.86 -7.43
N ASN A 383 29.68 -10.27 -8.33
CA ASN A 383 29.67 -10.61 -9.75
C ASN A 383 30.88 -11.50 -10.10
N THR A 384 30.61 -12.70 -10.57
CA THR A 384 31.60 -13.59 -11.22
C THR A 384 31.14 -13.98 -12.63
N PHE A 385 30.16 -13.30 -13.20
CA PHE A 385 29.78 -13.42 -14.61
C PHE A 385 30.40 -12.27 -15.40
N ASP A 386 31.72 -12.21 -15.34
CA ASP A 386 32.56 -11.17 -15.94
C ASP A 386 33.21 -11.65 -17.24
N THR A 387 34.12 -10.84 -17.79
CA THR A 387 34.86 -11.16 -19.01
C THR A 387 35.69 -12.45 -18.92
N THR A 388 36.02 -12.97 -17.73
CA THR A 388 36.74 -14.24 -17.60
C THR A 388 35.80 -15.45 -17.67
N GLN A 389 34.59 -15.33 -17.12
CA GLN A 389 33.63 -16.42 -17.01
C GLN A 389 32.56 -16.43 -18.10
N GLY A 390 32.42 -15.35 -18.89
CA GLY A 390 31.58 -15.36 -20.09
C GLY A 390 32.09 -16.36 -21.14
N THR A 391 31.20 -17.04 -21.84
CA THR A 391 31.55 -18.03 -22.86
C THR A 391 31.74 -17.36 -24.23
N THR A 392 32.83 -17.68 -24.93
CA THR A 392 32.99 -17.32 -26.34
C THR A 392 32.32 -18.38 -27.21
N LEU A 393 31.33 -17.96 -28.01
CA LEU A 393 30.66 -18.78 -29.00
C LEU A 393 31.22 -18.46 -30.39
N THR A 394 31.34 -19.46 -31.26
CA THR A 394 31.81 -19.33 -32.64
C THR A 394 30.72 -19.81 -33.60
N LEU A 395 30.32 -18.97 -34.55
CA LEU A 395 29.34 -19.34 -35.59
C LEU A 395 29.85 -20.50 -36.45
N GLN A 396 29.02 -21.54 -36.61
CA GLN A 396 29.31 -22.73 -37.39
C GLN A 396 28.55 -22.75 -38.72
N GLY A 397 29.09 -23.42 -39.74
CA GLY A 397 28.44 -23.55 -41.05
C GLY A 397 29.32 -24.20 -42.12
N GLY A 398 28.72 -24.44 -43.29
CA GLY A 398 29.37 -24.84 -44.55
C GLY A 398 29.27 -23.75 -45.63
N GLU A 399 29.59 -24.07 -46.89
CA GLU A 399 29.45 -23.12 -48.02
C GLU A 399 28.00 -22.63 -48.16
N ILE A 400 27.05 -23.55 -47.92
CA ILE A 400 25.66 -23.21 -47.63
C ILE A 400 25.33 -23.78 -46.26
N THR A 401 24.80 -22.94 -45.38
CA THR A 401 24.39 -23.32 -44.04
C THR A 401 22.88 -23.25 -43.96
N MET A 402 22.24 -24.36 -43.59
CA MET A 402 20.83 -24.39 -43.23
C MET A 402 20.70 -24.50 -41.71
N THR A 403 19.71 -23.82 -41.14
CA THR A 403 19.46 -23.89 -39.71
C THR A 403 17.97 -24.05 -39.46
N ASP A 404 17.63 -25.02 -38.62
CA ASP A 404 16.27 -25.21 -38.12
C ASP A 404 15.94 -24.10 -37.11
N ASN A 405 14.86 -23.37 -37.38
CA ASN A 405 14.35 -22.31 -36.52
C ASN A 405 12.95 -22.68 -35.94
N GLY A 406 12.58 -23.96 -35.94
CA GLY A 406 11.32 -24.47 -35.40
C GLY A 406 10.19 -24.47 -36.44
N PRO A 407 8.90 -24.34 -36.05
CA PRO A 407 8.41 -24.27 -34.69
C PRO A 407 8.70 -25.57 -33.92
N ILE A 408 8.72 -25.49 -32.59
CA ILE A 408 8.70 -26.70 -31.75
C ILE A 408 7.36 -27.42 -31.91
N ALA A 409 7.33 -28.73 -31.61
CA ALA A 409 6.09 -29.51 -31.59
C ALA A 409 4.99 -28.78 -30.81
N ASN A 410 3.87 -28.50 -31.47
CA ASN A 410 2.74 -27.80 -30.89
C ASN A 410 1.42 -28.25 -31.54
N GLU A 411 0.32 -27.73 -31.04
CA GLU A 411 -1.01 -27.94 -31.61
C GLU A 411 -1.29 -26.89 -32.70
N ILE A 412 -1.93 -27.32 -33.80
CA ILE A 412 -2.34 -26.50 -34.93
C ILE A 412 -3.83 -26.71 -35.20
N ALA A 413 -4.56 -25.66 -35.56
CA ALA A 413 -5.99 -25.78 -35.77
C ALA A 413 -6.36 -26.41 -37.13
N GLN A 414 -7.50 -27.10 -37.14
CA GLN A 414 -8.21 -27.45 -38.37
C GLN A 414 -8.75 -26.20 -39.07
N ASN A 415 -9.05 -26.31 -40.37
CA ASN A 415 -9.56 -25.23 -41.22
C ASN A 415 -8.64 -23.99 -41.35
N GLN A 416 -7.34 -24.16 -41.11
CA GLN A 416 -6.36 -23.08 -41.25
C GLN A 416 -5.61 -23.11 -42.58
N GLN A 417 -5.36 -21.93 -43.13
CA GLN A 417 -4.50 -21.75 -44.31
C GLN A 417 -3.08 -21.39 -43.87
N ASP A 418 -2.09 -21.75 -44.69
CA ASP A 418 -0.68 -21.43 -44.48
C ASP A 418 -0.13 -21.81 -43.09
N VAL A 419 -0.60 -22.93 -42.54
CA VAL A 419 -0.09 -23.47 -41.27
C VAL A 419 1.40 -23.77 -41.42
N VAL A 420 2.21 -23.13 -40.58
CA VAL A 420 3.67 -23.29 -40.58
C VAL A 420 4.03 -24.61 -39.92
N LEU A 421 4.69 -25.49 -40.67
CA LEU A 421 5.19 -26.77 -40.16
C LEU A 421 6.69 -26.70 -39.83
N THR A 422 7.45 -25.89 -40.57
CA THR A 422 8.92 -25.79 -40.39
C THR A 422 9.43 -24.44 -40.87
N LYS A 423 10.42 -23.91 -40.18
CA LYS A 423 11.12 -22.65 -40.46
C LYS A 423 12.60 -22.96 -40.62
N VAL A 424 13.17 -22.49 -41.72
CA VAL A 424 14.57 -22.76 -42.05
C VAL A 424 15.25 -21.46 -42.43
N ALA A 425 16.33 -21.12 -41.74
CA ALA A 425 17.26 -20.12 -42.23
C ALA A 425 18.25 -20.76 -43.20
N ILE A 426 18.48 -20.11 -44.34
CA ILE A 426 19.50 -20.52 -45.31
C ILE A 426 20.45 -19.36 -45.57
N THR A 427 21.75 -19.61 -45.41
CA THR A 427 22.82 -18.63 -45.65
C THR A 427 23.87 -19.23 -46.56
N SER A 428 24.41 -18.45 -47.48
CA SER A 428 25.45 -18.88 -48.41
C SER A 428 26.68 -17.99 -48.29
N GLU A 429 27.88 -18.57 -48.35
CA GLU A 429 29.14 -17.80 -48.42
C GLU A 429 29.32 -17.09 -49.77
N ARG A 430 28.53 -17.49 -50.78
CA ARG A 430 28.61 -17.00 -52.15
C ARG A 430 27.23 -16.63 -52.70
N ASN A 431 27.19 -15.82 -53.75
CA ASN A 431 25.93 -15.57 -54.45
C ASN A 431 25.54 -16.85 -55.21
N VAL A 432 24.39 -17.43 -54.88
CA VAL A 432 23.92 -18.70 -55.45
C VAL A 432 22.45 -18.62 -55.90
N GLU A 433 22.09 -19.38 -56.94
CA GLU A 433 20.73 -19.58 -57.41
C GLU A 433 20.23 -20.95 -56.95
N VAL A 434 19.17 -20.98 -56.13
CA VAL A 434 18.48 -22.19 -55.69
C VAL A 434 17.43 -22.56 -56.74
N ARG A 435 17.58 -23.73 -57.36
CA ARG A 435 16.70 -24.17 -58.46
C ARG A 435 15.71 -25.26 -58.07
N LYS A 436 16.08 -26.11 -57.11
CA LYS A 436 15.29 -27.27 -56.70
C LYS A 436 15.45 -27.48 -55.20
N MET A 437 14.34 -27.80 -54.53
CA MET A 437 14.31 -28.25 -53.14
C MET A 437 13.25 -29.35 -53.00
N PHE A 438 13.46 -30.25 -52.05
CA PHE A 438 12.49 -31.30 -51.72
C PHE A 438 11.91 -31.07 -50.34
N VAL A 439 10.62 -31.33 -50.19
CA VAL A 439 9.96 -31.38 -48.87
C VAL A 439 9.35 -32.75 -48.68
N THR A 440 9.73 -33.43 -47.60
CA THR A 440 9.04 -34.64 -47.14
C THR A 440 7.91 -34.22 -46.22
N LEU A 441 6.67 -34.35 -46.68
CA LEU A 441 5.51 -34.18 -45.80
C LEU A 441 5.23 -35.52 -45.13
N ALA A 442 5.18 -35.53 -43.79
CA ALA A 442 4.90 -36.71 -42.99
C ALA A 442 3.67 -36.53 -42.09
N GLY A 443 2.93 -37.61 -41.85
CA GLY A 443 1.79 -37.61 -40.92
C GLY A 443 1.03 -38.94 -40.84
N THR A 444 0.24 -39.12 -39.79
CA THR A 444 -0.68 -40.27 -39.62
C THR A 444 -2.10 -39.84 -39.99
N VAL A 445 -2.78 -40.50 -40.92
CA VAL A 445 -4.16 -40.14 -41.34
C VAL A 445 -5.11 -41.32 -41.11
N ALA A 446 -6.28 -41.07 -40.51
CA ALA A 446 -7.32 -42.07 -40.31
C ALA A 446 -8.08 -42.37 -41.64
N THR A 447 -8.58 -43.60 -41.77
CA THR A 447 -8.90 -44.30 -43.03
C THR A 447 -10.19 -43.89 -43.78
N ALA A 448 -10.51 -42.61 -43.96
CA ALA A 448 -11.67 -42.24 -44.78
C ALA A 448 -11.40 -40.98 -45.61
N ASN A 449 -11.22 -41.15 -46.93
CA ASN A 449 -11.04 -40.09 -47.95
C ASN A 449 -9.81 -39.16 -47.81
N PRO A 450 -8.69 -39.48 -48.47
CA PRO A 450 -7.48 -38.63 -48.50
C PRO A 450 -7.62 -37.35 -49.35
N THR A 451 -8.81 -37.00 -49.86
CA THR A 451 -8.97 -35.90 -50.83
C THR A 451 -9.14 -34.51 -50.21
N ASP A 452 -9.45 -34.34 -48.92
CA ASP A 452 -9.98 -33.05 -48.41
C ASP A 452 -9.33 -32.51 -47.11
N GLY A 453 -8.12 -32.97 -46.75
CA GLY A 453 -7.51 -32.58 -45.47
C GLY A 453 -6.31 -31.65 -45.53
N ILE A 454 -5.35 -31.89 -46.42
CA ILE A 454 -4.08 -31.16 -46.48
C ILE A 454 -3.80 -30.80 -47.93
N SER A 455 -3.52 -29.52 -48.19
CA SER A 455 -3.29 -29.03 -49.55
C SER A 455 -2.28 -27.88 -49.58
N ASP A 456 -1.90 -27.47 -50.79
CA ASP A 456 -1.03 -26.33 -51.10
C ASP A 456 0.24 -26.23 -50.23
N LEU A 457 1.19 -27.12 -50.52
CA LEU A 457 2.49 -27.14 -49.85
C LEU A 457 3.38 -26.06 -50.47
N ARG A 458 3.78 -25.09 -49.65
CA ARG A 458 4.54 -23.90 -50.08
C ARG A 458 5.84 -23.78 -49.30
N ILE A 459 6.89 -23.29 -49.97
CA ILE A 459 8.04 -22.67 -49.34
C ILE A 459 7.88 -21.16 -49.55
N LYS A 460 7.74 -20.42 -48.46
CA LYS A 460 7.60 -18.96 -48.46
C LYS A 460 8.85 -18.33 -47.87
N ASP A 461 9.15 -17.13 -48.32
CA ASP A 461 10.10 -16.24 -47.66
C ASP A 461 9.39 -15.67 -46.42
N GLU A 462 9.94 -15.92 -45.22
CA GLU A 462 9.30 -15.53 -43.96
C GLU A 462 9.20 -14.01 -43.84
N ASP A 463 10.25 -13.30 -44.26
CA ASP A 463 10.39 -11.86 -44.06
C ASP A 463 9.45 -11.06 -44.99
N THR A 464 9.18 -11.57 -46.19
CA THR A 464 8.32 -10.91 -47.19
C THR A 464 6.94 -11.53 -47.35
N GLY A 465 6.72 -12.75 -46.83
CA GLY A 465 5.52 -13.56 -47.05
C GLY A 465 5.37 -14.09 -48.48
N GLN A 466 6.35 -13.86 -49.35
CA GLN A 466 6.30 -14.27 -50.75
C GLN A 466 6.45 -15.80 -50.88
N THR A 467 5.55 -16.45 -51.61
CA THR A 467 5.75 -17.85 -52.02
C THR A 467 6.91 -17.95 -53.01
N LEU A 468 7.99 -18.62 -52.62
CA LEU A 468 9.18 -18.85 -53.44
C LEU A 468 9.06 -20.12 -54.27
N MET A 469 8.53 -21.17 -53.66
CA MET A 469 8.23 -22.43 -54.33
C MET A 469 6.90 -23.01 -53.85
N THR A 470 6.21 -23.77 -54.70
CA THR A 470 4.94 -24.42 -54.34
C THR A 470 4.76 -25.73 -55.10
N THR A 471 3.95 -26.62 -54.56
CA THR A 471 3.36 -27.74 -55.27
C THR A 471 2.00 -28.06 -54.67
N THR A 472 1.14 -28.70 -55.45
CA THR A 472 -0.08 -29.28 -54.90
C THR A 472 0.28 -30.54 -54.09
N ALA A 473 0.11 -30.49 -52.77
CA ALA A 473 0.15 -31.67 -51.94
C ALA A 473 -1.16 -32.45 -52.13
N VAL A 474 -1.08 -33.64 -52.72
CA VAL A 474 -2.21 -34.58 -52.77
C VAL A 474 -1.81 -35.79 -51.92
N PRO A 475 -2.45 -36.00 -50.75
CA PRO A 475 -2.23 -37.21 -49.97
C PRO A 475 -2.65 -38.42 -50.81
N THR A 476 -1.79 -39.44 -50.89
CA THR A 476 -2.19 -40.73 -51.46
C THR A 476 -3.12 -41.47 -50.50
N THR A 477 -3.88 -42.45 -50.97
CA THR A 477 -4.81 -43.32 -50.21
C THR A 477 -4.19 -44.17 -49.08
N ALA A 478 -3.01 -43.82 -48.59
CA ALA A 478 -2.27 -44.54 -47.57
C ALA A 478 -2.55 -44.00 -46.15
N THR A 479 -2.52 -44.89 -45.17
CA THR A 479 -2.69 -44.66 -43.72
C THR A 479 -1.59 -43.80 -43.07
N THR A 480 -0.56 -43.45 -43.83
CA THR A 480 0.58 -42.65 -43.39
C THR A 480 1.05 -41.84 -44.59
N ILE A 481 1.13 -40.52 -44.43
CA ILE A 481 1.81 -39.65 -45.38
C ILE A 481 3.29 -39.72 -45.02
N ASN A 482 4.13 -40.11 -45.97
CA ASN A 482 5.59 -39.99 -45.90
C ASN A 482 6.09 -39.92 -47.34
N LYS A 483 5.97 -38.74 -47.94
CA LYS A 483 6.17 -38.54 -49.37
C LYS A 483 7.03 -37.32 -49.63
N ASP A 484 8.02 -37.51 -50.51
CA ASP A 484 8.85 -36.43 -51.02
C ASP A 484 8.12 -35.70 -52.15
N TYR A 485 8.07 -34.38 -52.02
CA TYR A 485 7.54 -33.49 -53.03
C TYR A 485 8.67 -32.62 -53.58
N LEU A 486 8.83 -32.61 -54.90
CA LEU A 486 9.69 -31.63 -55.58
C LEU A 486 8.96 -30.28 -55.59
N MET A 487 9.62 -29.25 -55.06
CA MET A 487 9.11 -27.90 -55.03
C MET A 487 9.37 -27.20 -56.39
N ALA A 488 8.35 -26.54 -56.96
CA ALA A 488 8.50 -25.81 -58.22
C ALA A 488 8.77 -24.32 -57.96
N GLY A 489 9.85 -23.79 -58.52
CA GLY A 489 10.25 -22.38 -58.40
C GLY A 489 11.77 -22.22 -58.30
N THR A 490 12.27 -20.99 -58.36
CA THR A 490 13.70 -20.68 -58.21
C THR A 490 13.88 -19.36 -57.46
N PHE A 491 14.93 -19.22 -56.65
CA PHE A 491 15.26 -17.96 -55.98
C PHE A 491 16.77 -17.80 -55.76
N ASN A 492 17.23 -16.58 -55.44
CA ASN A 492 18.65 -16.28 -55.23
C ASN A 492 18.97 -16.09 -53.75
N LEU A 493 20.17 -16.51 -53.35
CA LEU A 493 20.80 -16.18 -52.08
C LEU A 493 21.99 -15.25 -52.33
N THR A 494 22.10 -14.22 -51.50
CA THR A 494 23.24 -13.28 -51.54
C THR A 494 24.29 -13.73 -50.52
N ALA A 495 25.56 -13.64 -50.89
CA ALA A 495 26.69 -13.99 -50.03
C ALA A 495 26.60 -13.28 -48.67
N GLY A 496 26.71 -14.04 -47.57
CA GLY A 496 26.68 -13.54 -46.19
C GLY A 496 25.33 -13.05 -45.70
N VAL A 497 24.27 -13.13 -46.52
CA VAL A 497 22.91 -12.71 -46.14
C VAL A 497 22.06 -13.94 -45.88
N THR A 498 21.56 -14.08 -44.65
CA THR A 498 20.58 -15.11 -44.30
C THR A 498 19.23 -14.79 -44.92
N ARG A 499 18.59 -15.80 -45.51
CA ARG A 499 17.19 -15.75 -45.94
C ARG A 499 16.37 -16.73 -45.10
N ASN A 500 15.26 -16.27 -44.54
CA ASN A 500 14.37 -17.08 -43.72
C ASN A 500 13.26 -17.69 -44.58
N LEU A 501 13.09 -19.00 -44.50
CA LEU A 501 12.10 -19.78 -45.23
C LEU A 501 11.08 -20.36 -44.26
N THR A 502 9.80 -20.40 -44.65
CA THR A 502 8.77 -21.17 -43.96
C THR A 502 8.15 -22.18 -44.89
N ILE A 503 7.91 -23.39 -44.38
CA ILE A 503 7.18 -24.45 -45.06
C ILE A 503 5.77 -24.45 -44.51
N THR A 504 4.80 -24.18 -45.38
CA THR A 504 3.39 -24.07 -45.00
C THR A 504 2.51 -25.06 -45.75
N VAL A 505 1.40 -25.44 -45.12
CA VAL A 505 0.31 -26.22 -45.73
C VAL A 505 -1.03 -25.62 -45.35
N ASP A 506 -2.04 -25.79 -46.21
CA ASP A 506 -3.43 -25.52 -45.86
C ASP A 506 -4.03 -26.79 -45.22
N VAL A 507 -4.57 -26.66 -44.00
CA VAL A 507 -5.23 -27.72 -43.22
C VAL A 507 -6.75 -27.53 -43.29
N GLY A 508 -7.44 -28.39 -44.01
CA GLY A 508 -8.90 -28.38 -44.16
C GLY A 508 -9.66 -29.05 -43.01
N VAL A 509 -10.95 -29.25 -43.22
CA VAL A 509 -11.87 -29.99 -42.34
C VAL A 509 -12.33 -31.27 -43.03
N ASP A 510 -12.25 -32.39 -42.32
CA ASP A 510 -12.82 -33.66 -42.81
C ASP A 510 -14.17 -33.95 -42.12
N ALA A 511 -15.09 -34.56 -42.86
CA ALA A 511 -16.39 -34.97 -42.38
C ALA A 511 -16.24 -36.01 -41.24
N GLY A 512 -16.47 -35.58 -40.01
CA GLY A 512 -16.36 -36.44 -38.82
C GLY A 512 -15.08 -36.24 -37.99
N ASN A 513 -14.36 -35.13 -38.18
CA ASN A 513 -13.18 -34.74 -37.39
C ASN A 513 -12.03 -35.76 -37.44
N ALA A 514 -11.86 -36.49 -38.56
CA ALA A 514 -10.86 -37.54 -38.67
C ALA A 514 -9.41 -37.04 -38.58
N LEU A 515 -9.18 -35.73 -38.78
CA LEU A 515 -7.89 -35.04 -38.61
C LEU A 515 -7.57 -34.68 -37.15
N ASN A 516 -8.53 -34.73 -36.23
CA ASN A 516 -8.31 -34.32 -34.84
C ASN A 516 -7.38 -35.30 -34.11
N ALA A 517 -6.41 -34.78 -33.35
CA ALA A 517 -5.36 -35.50 -32.65
C ALA A 517 -4.36 -36.26 -33.56
N LEU A 518 -4.21 -35.87 -34.83
CA LEU A 518 -3.21 -36.42 -35.75
C LEU A 518 -1.97 -35.53 -35.87
N TYR A 519 -0.83 -36.12 -36.25
CA TYR A 519 0.44 -35.39 -36.41
C TYR A 519 0.77 -35.06 -37.87
N LEU A 520 1.37 -33.88 -38.10
CA LEU A 520 1.93 -33.42 -39.37
C LEU A 520 3.33 -32.84 -39.16
N SER A 521 4.26 -33.10 -40.08
CA SER A 521 5.60 -32.51 -40.10
C SER A 521 6.13 -32.35 -41.53
N ALA A 522 7.08 -31.45 -41.73
CA ALA A 522 7.66 -31.17 -43.04
C ALA A 522 9.20 -31.10 -43.01
N ASP A 523 9.88 -32.11 -43.55
CA ASP A 523 11.35 -32.09 -43.62
C ASP A 523 11.81 -31.42 -44.91
N LEU A 524 12.67 -30.40 -44.80
CA LEU A 524 13.36 -29.81 -45.95
C LEU A 524 14.60 -30.65 -46.30
N LYS A 525 14.76 -31.00 -47.58
CA LYS A 525 15.89 -31.80 -48.05
C LYS A 525 16.53 -31.20 -49.30
N ILE A 526 17.86 -31.16 -49.28
CA ILE A 526 18.69 -30.97 -50.46
C ILE A 526 19.34 -32.32 -50.80
N VAL A 527 19.07 -32.83 -52.01
CA VAL A 527 19.39 -34.23 -52.39
C VAL A 527 20.39 -34.29 -53.55
N ASP A 528 21.48 -35.03 -53.38
CA ASP A 528 22.31 -35.43 -54.51
C ASP A 528 21.67 -36.65 -55.18
N ARG A 529 21.17 -36.47 -56.40
CA ARG A 529 20.39 -37.50 -57.11
C ARG A 529 21.22 -38.64 -57.69
N SER A 530 22.55 -38.66 -57.52
CA SER A 530 23.37 -39.81 -57.95
C SER A 530 23.08 -41.11 -57.16
N ASN A 531 22.26 -41.07 -56.10
CA ASN A 531 21.93 -42.22 -55.25
C ASN A 531 20.42 -42.49 -55.08
N ASP A 532 19.55 -41.92 -55.93
CA ASP A 532 18.10 -42.09 -55.84
C ASP A 532 17.57 -43.15 -56.83
N THR A 533 17.03 -44.26 -56.30
CA THR A 533 16.38 -45.34 -57.07
C THR A 533 14.95 -45.03 -57.52
N VAL A 534 14.38 -43.86 -57.21
CA VAL A 534 12.92 -43.59 -57.32
C VAL A 534 12.51 -42.80 -58.57
N ALA A 535 13.43 -42.43 -59.47
CA ALA A 535 13.04 -41.77 -60.71
C ALA A 535 13.38 -42.57 -61.97
N THR A 536 12.34 -43.22 -62.48
CA THR A 536 12.29 -43.69 -63.86
C THR A 536 12.22 -42.48 -64.80
N ASN A 537 13.28 -42.30 -65.60
CA ASN A 537 13.37 -41.48 -66.82
C ASN A 537 13.47 -39.96 -66.67
N ALA A 538 14.67 -39.44 -66.36
CA ALA A 538 15.11 -38.16 -66.91
C ALA A 538 16.63 -38.20 -67.13
N THR A 539 17.05 -38.13 -68.38
CA THR A 539 18.43 -37.87 -68.80
C THR A 539 18.70 -36.37 -68.64
N ASP A 540 19.88 -36.05 -68.10
CA ASP A 540 20.56 -34.76 -68.01
C ASP A 540 20.18 -33.83 -66.83
N GLU A 541 21.22 -33.62 -66.00
CA GLU A 541 21.44 -32.54 -65.02
C GLU A 541 20.48 -32.51 -63.81
N GLU A 542 20.89 -32.20 -62.59
CA GLU A 542 21.28 -30.84 -62.16
C GLU A 542 21.61 -30.94 -60.67
N ALA A 543 22.65 -30.23 -60.22
CA ALA A 543 22.76 -29.95 -58.80
C ALA A 543 21.70 -28.92 -58.39
N GLN A 544 21.41 -28.85 -57.10
CA GLN A 544 20.21 -28.16 -56.63
C GLN A 544 20.42 -26.64 -56.49
N ILE A 545 21.69 -26.22 -56.39
CA ILE A 545 22.11 -24.84 -56.13
C ILE A 545 23.34 -24.54 -56.98
N ARG A 546 23.30 -23.41 -57.73
CA ARG A 546 24.35 -23.01 -58.68
C ARG A 546 25.03 -21.73 -58.22
N ASP A 547 26.36 -21.71 -58.23
CA ASP A 547 27.13 -20.49 -57.99
C ASP A 547 26.95 -19.50 -59.15
N VAL A 548 26.58 -18.26 -58.83
CA VAL A 548 26.23 -17.25 -59.83
C VAL A 548 27.46 -16.73 -60.59
N ALA A 549 28.64 -16.75 -59.96
CA ALA A 549 29.87 -16.19 -60.54
C ALA A 549 30.59 -17.21 -61.46
N THR A 550 30.66 -18.47 -61.03
CA THR A 550 31.36 -19.55 -61.73
C THR A 550 30.43 -20.35 -62.65
N GLY A 551 29.13 -20.41 -62.32
CA GLY A 551 28.19 -21.32 -62.97
C GLY A 551 28.38 -22.79 -62.57
N ASP A 552 29.25 -23.07 -61.61
CA ASP A 552 29.45 -24.40 -61.09
C ASP A 552 28.35 -24.76 -60.08
N TRP A 553 28.20 -26.05 -59.85
CA TRP A 553 27.24 -26.61 -58.92
C TRP A 553 27.83 -26.70 -57.51
N VAL A 554 27.08 -26.28 -56.50
CA VAL A 554 27.47 -26.51 -55.09
C VAL A 554 27.22 -27.97 -54.75
N LEU A 555 28.23 -28.65 -54.19
CA LEU A 555 28.10 -30.05 -53.80
C LEU A 555 27.26 -30.15 -52.52
N VAL A 556 26.44 -31.20 -52.41
CA VAL A 556 25.64 -31.43 -51.19
C VAL A 556 26.51 -31.60 -49.94
N ALA A 557 27.75 -32.07 -50.09
CA ALA A 557 28.72 -32.18 -49.00
C ALA A 557 29.14 -30.81 -48.42
N ASP A 558 29.01 -29.74 -49.20
CA ASP A 558 29.33 -28.36 -48.78
C ASP A 558 28.09 -27.65 -48.18
N ILE A 559 26.95 -28.36 -48.10
CA ILE A 559 25.71 -27.89 -47.48
C ILE A 559 25.55 -28.54 -46.10
N ILE A 560 25.61 -27.73 -45.04
CA ILE A 560 25.65 -28.22 -43.65
C ILE A 560 24.50 -27.60 -42.83
N PRO A 561 23.58 -28.43 -42.29
CA PRO A 561 23.22 -29.76 -42.75
C PRO A 561 22.51 -29.68 -44.11
N TYR A 562 22.42 -30.78 -44.84
CA TYR A 562 21.69 -30.87 -46.12
C TYR A 562 20.20 -31.24 -45.95
N THR A 563 19.77 -31.52 -44.72
CA THR A 563 18.37 -31.80 -44.35
C THR A 563 18.04 -31.06 -43.06
N ILE A 564 16.85 -30.49 -42.98
CA ILE A 564 16.22 -29.98 -41.76
C ILE A 564 14.95 -30.78 -41.53
N SER A 565 14.83 -31.40 -40.36
CA SER A 565 13.63 -32.16 -40.00
C SER A 565 12.67 -31.28 -39.21
N GLY A 566 11.41 -31.26 -39.63
CA GLY A 566 10.36 -30.54 -38.92
C GLY A 566 9.84 -31.33 -37.73
N GLU A 567 9.39 -30.62 -36.69
CA GLU A 567 8.75 -31.26 -35.54
C GLU A 567 7.30 -31.70 -35.86
N ASN A 568 6.80 -32.68 -35.10
CA ASN A 568 5.41 -33.15 -35.24
C ASN A 568 4.42 -32.14 -34.65
N MET A 569 3.59 -31.56 -35.49
CA MET A 569 2.48 -30.67 -35.11
C MET A 569 1.19 -31.48 -34.96
N THR A 570 0.48 -31.31 -33.84
CA THR A 570 -0.79 -32.02 -33.57
C THR A 570 -1.97 -31.21 -34.07
N VAL A 571 -2.75 -31.74 -34.99
CA VAL A 571 -3.96 -31.08 -35.47
C VAL A 571 -5.07 -31.21 -34.44
N GLN A 572 -5.66 -30.09 -34.01
CA GLN A 572 -6.78 -30.05 -33.07
C GLN A 572 -7.92 -29.14 -33.54
N THR A 573 -9.14 -29.44 -33.08
CA THR A 573 -10.27 -28.53 -33.25
C THR A 573 -10.19 -27.40 -32.21
N PRO A 574 -10.27 -26.11 -32.59
CA PRO A 574 -10.36 -25.01 -31.64
C PRO A 574 -11.47 -25.22 -30.59
N ALA A 575 -11.17 -24.94 -29.33
CA ALA A 575 -12.08 -25.19 -28.21
C ALA A 575 -12.08 -24.04 -27.20
N LEU A 576 -13.22 -23.84 -26.55
CA LEU A 576 -13.41 -22.91 -25.44
C LEU A 576 -14.16 -23.61 -24.31
N THR A 577 -13.68 -23.48 -23.09
CA THR A 577 -14.39 -23.91 -21.88
C THR A 577 -14.56 -22.75 -20.91
N MET A 578 -15.48 -22.88 -19.95
CA MET A 578 -15.64 -21.89 -18.89
C MET A 578 -15.75 -22.54 -17.51
N ALA A 579 -15.41 -21.79 -16.45
CA ALA A 579 -15.55 -22.22 -15.06
C ALA A 579 -15.81 -21.04 -14.12
N ALA A 580 -16.40 -21.30 -12.96
CA ALA A 580 -16.51 -20.30 -11.89
C ALA A 580 -15.12 -20.01 -11.29
N ALA A 581 -14.77 -18.74 -11.14
CA ALA A 581 -13.60 -18.34 -10.37
C ALA A 581 -13.89 -18.48 -8.86
N SER A 582 -12.84 -18.65 -8.05
CA SER A 582 -12.92 -18.66 -6.58
C SER A 582 -13.17 -17.27 -5.94
N THR A 583 -13.12 -16.22 -6.76
CA THR A 583 -13.35 -14.84 -6.36
C THR A 583 -14.29 -14.18 -7.38
N PRO A 584 -15.37 -13.51 -6.95
CA PRO A 584 -15.73 -13.15 -5.56
C PRO A 584 -16.09 -14.35 -4.68
N VAL A 585 -15.94 -14.24 -3.35
CA VAL A 585 -16.30 -15.33 -2.43
C VAL A 585 -17.82 -15.41 -2.26
N SER A 586 -18.35 -16.62 -2.08
CA SER A 586 -19.78 -16.83 -1.82
C SER A 586 -20.18 -16.39 -0.41
N GLY A 587 -21.43 -15.97 -0.23
CA GLY A 587 -22.03 -15.62 1.06
C GLY A 587 -21.75 -14.20 1.56
N LEU A 588 -21.29 -13.29 0.69
CA LEU A 588 -21.05 -11.89 1.07
C LEU A 588 -22.34 -11.22 1.55
N THR A 589 -22.26 -10.44 2.64
CA THR A 589 -23.40 -9.60 3.09
C THR A 589 -23.26 -8.19 2.54
N VAL A 590 -24.31 -7.71 1.88
CA VAL A 590 -24.37 -6.41 1.21
C VAL A 590 -25.66 -5.69 1.59
N VAL A 591 -25.60 -4.37 1.80
CA VAL A 591 -26.78 -3.57 2.10
C VAL A 591 -27.40 -2.98 0.84
N LYS A 592 -28.69 -2.65 0.91
CA LYS A 592 -29.43 -2.01 -0.19
C LYS A 592 -28.72 -0.76 -0.72
N GLY A 593 -28.86 -0.45 -2.00
CA GLY A 593 -28.22 0.73 -2.60
C GLY A 593 -26.72 0.59 -2.89
N ALA A 594 -26.08 -0.52 -2.50
CA ALA A 594 -24.70 -0.80 -2.87
C ALA A 594 -24.56 -0.89 -4.41
N THR A 595 -23.51 -0.29 -4.94
CA THR A 595 -23.22 -0.27 -6.38
C THR A 595 -22.02 -1.15 -6.71
N LYS A 596 -22.00 -1.72 -7.91
CA LYS A 596 -20.91 -2.55 -8.46
C LYS A 596 -20.48 -3.67 -7.51
N VAL A 597 -21.45 -4.30 -6.87
CA VAL A 597 -21.28 -5.47 -6.01
C VAL A 597 -20.76 -6.62 -6.84
N ASP A 598 -19.69 -7.22 -6.39
CA ASP A 598 -19.04 -8.38 -6.99
C ASP A 598 -19.99 -9.60 -6.96
N GLY A 599 -20.43 -10.06 -8.14
CA GLY A 599 -21.41 -11.15 -8.27
C GLY A 599 -20.81 -12.51 -8.58
N ILE A 600 -20.15 -12.65 -9.74
CA ILE A 600 -19.51 -13.90 -10.15
C ILE A 600 -18.26 -13.62 -10.99
N GLY A 601 -17.21 -14.41 -10.79
CA GLY A 601 -16.06 -14.47 -11.69
C GLY A 601 -16.16 -15.65 -12.65
N ILE A 602 -15.88 -15.44 -13.93
CA ILE A 602 -15.94 -16.44 -14.99
C ILE A 602 -14.54 -16.58 -15.57
N ILE A 603 -13.98 -17.79 -15.57
CA ILE A 603 -12.72 -18.12 -16.22
C ILE A 603 -13.05 -18.75 -17.56
N PHE A 604 -12.65 -18.12 -18.65
CA PHE A 604 -12.68 -18.69 -19.99
C PHE A 604 -11.32 -19.29 -20.32
N THR A 605 -11.29 -20.51 -20.87
CA THR A 605 -10.04 -21.22 -21.22
C THR A 605 -10.09 -21.63 -22.68
N ALA A 606 -9.17 -21.10 -23.49
CA ALA A 606 -8.99 -21.54 -24.87
C ALA A 606 -8.08 -22.77 -24.91
N GLY A 607 -8.39 -23.73 -25.80
CA GLY A 607 -7.48 -24.84 -26.11
C GLY A 607 -6.19 -24.36 -26.78
N ASP A 608 -5.17 -25.22 -26.92
CA ASP A 608 -3.86 -24.82 -27.47
C ASP A 608 -3.89 -24.61 -29.00
N ALA A 609 -4.93 -25.07 -29.68
CA ALA A 609 -5.04 -25.03 -31.15
C ALA A 609 -5.18 -23.61 -31.75
N SER A 610 -5.94 -22.71 -31.11
CA SER A 610 -6.18 -21.35 -31.63
C SER A 610 -6.59 -20.37 -30.53
N ALA A 611 -6.27 -19.09 -30.74
CA ALA A 611 -6.76 -18.02 -29.89
C ALA A 611 -8.25 -17.77 -30.14
N ILE A 612 -9.01 -17.59 -29.07
CA ILE A 612 -10.47 -17.46 -29.14
C ILE A 612 -10.88 -16.03 -28.85
N SER A 613 -11.74 -15.48 -29.69
CA SER A 613 -12.37 -14.18 -29.46
C SER A 613 -13.84 -14.28 -29.09
N ILE A 614 -14.16 -13.89 -27.87
CA ILE A 614 -15.52 -13.85 -27.34
C ILE A 614 -16.18 -12.54 -27.77
N ARG A 615 -17.31 -12.66 -28.47
CA ARG A 615 -18.12 -11.53 -28.98
C ARG A 615 -19.37 -11.28 -28.16
N GLN A 616 -19.91 -12.32 -27.54
CA GLN A 616 -21.14 -12.22 -26.76
C GLN A 616 -21.23 -13.32 -25.70
N PHE A 617 -21.89 -13.01 -24.58
CA PHE A 617 -22.57 -14.00 -23.73
C PHE A 617 -23.68 -13.33 -22.91
N ALA A 618 -24.62 -14.12 -22.38
CA ALA A 618 -25.69 -13.61 -21.52
C ALA A 618 -25.54 -14.07 -20.07
N VAL A 619 -25.95 -13.22 -19.15
CA VAL A 619 -26.00 -13.51 -17.71
C VAL A 619 -27.45 -13.62 -17.25
N ARG A 620 -27.68 -14.48 -16.26
CA ARG A 620 -28.93 -14.62 -15.53
C ARG A 620 -28.72 -14.23 -14.07
N VAL A 621 -29.60 -13.38 -13.55
CA VAL A 621 -29.61 -12.91 -12.16
C VAL A 621 -30.80 -13.55 -11.48
N TYR A 622 -30.52 -14.44 -10.53
CA TYR A 622 -31.51 -15.13 -9.71
C TYR A 622 -31.63 -14.42 -8.37
N VAL A 623 -32.86 -14.20 -7.91
CA VAL A 623 -33.17 -13.60 -6.61
C VAL A 623 -34.07 -14.56 -5.84
N ASN A 624 -33.74 -14.83 -4.59
CA ASN A 624 -34.48 -15.79 -3.77
C ASN A 624 -34.55 -15.36 -2.30
N SER A 625 -35.59 -15.80 -1.59
CA SER A 625 -35.76 -15.59 -0.15
C SER A 625 -34.88 -16.49 0.72
N ALA A 626 -34.29 -17.56 0.16
CA ALA A 626 -33.39 -18.49 0.85
C ALA A 626 -32.12 -18.78 0.04
N ASN A 627 -31.02 -19.10 0.73
CA ASN A 627 -29.75 -19.47 0.11
C ASN A 627 -29.77 -20.83 -0.60
N THR A 628 -30.89 -21.55 -0.56
CA THR A 628 -31.07 -22.82 -1.26
C THR A 628 -31.54 -22.64 -2.69
N PHE A 629 -32.01 -21.44 -3.07
CA PHE A 629 -32.51 -21.10 -4.40
C PHE A 629 -33.57 -22.09 -4.94
N LEU A 630 -34.43 -22.60 -4.06
CA LEU A 630 -35.57 -23.44 -4.45
C LEU A 630 -36.64 -22.59 -5.14
N SER A 631 -37.32 -23.16 -6.14
CA SER A 631 -38.33 -22.46 -6.96
C SER A 631 -39.45 -21.80 -6.15
N GLY A 632 -39.86 -22.43 -5.03
CA GLY A 632 -40.90 -21.87 -4.14
C GLY A 632 -40.49 -20.60 -3.39
N GLY A 633 -39.22 -20.20 -3.43
CA GLY A 633 -38.68 -19.01 -2.77
C GLY A 633 -38.21 -17.91 -3.72
N GLU A 634 -38.37 -18.08 -5.02
CA GLU A 634 -37.88 -17.14 -6.04
C GLU A 634 -38.67 -15.84 -6.09
N ASP A 635 -37.97 -14.76 -6.39
CA ASP A 635 -38.59 -13.49 -6.71
C ASP A 635 -38.93 -13.43 -8.21
N ALA A 636 -40.22 -13.26 -8.52
CA ALA A 636 -40.71 -13.12 -9.88
C ALA A 636 -40.36 -11.76 -10.52
N SER A 637 -39.77 -10.83 -9.75
CA SER A 637 -39.36 -9.52 -10.24
C SER A 637 -37.93 -9.14 -9.81
N PRO A 638 -36.88 -9.87 -10.25
CA PRO A 638 -35.47 -9.61 -9.89
C PRO A 638 -34.97 -8.18 -10.15
N THR A 639 -35.65 -7.45 -11.03
CA THR A 639 -35.41 -6.02 -11.30
C THR A 639 -35.71 -5.12 -10.09
N GLY A 640 -36.49 -5.61 -9.13
CA GLY A 640 -36.80 -4.95 -7.86
C GLY A 640 -35.59 -4.86 -6.95
N GLU A 641 -34.68 -5.83 -7.02
CA GLU A 641 -33.54 -5.99 -6.12
C GLU A 641 -32.23 -5.66 -6.84
N VAL A 642 -32.12 -5.98 -8.13
CA VAL A 642 -30.95 -5.72 -8.97
C VAL A 642 -31.34 -4.87 -10.16
N THR A 643 -30.63 -3.76 -10.40
CA THR A 643 -31.04 -2.82 -11.46
C THR A 643 -30.17 -2.93 -12.72
N THR A 644 -28.86 -3.04 -12.53
CA THR A 644 -27.86 -3.01 -13.60
C THR A 644 -26.78 -4.03 -13.32
N VAL A 645 -26.32 -4.72 -14.36
CA VAL A 645 -25.14 -5.58 -14.34
C VAL A 645 -24.00 -4.96 -15.14
N TYR A 646 -22.76 -5.24 -14.73
CA TYR A 646 -21.53 -4.73 -15.30
C TYR A 646 -20.58 -5.87 -15.59
N LEU A 647 -19.86 -5.81 -16.70
CA LEU A 647 -18.82 -6.75 -17.07
C LEU A 647 -17.45 -6.08 -16.98
N TYR A 648 -16.55 -6.64 -16.17
CA TYR A 648 -15.19 -6.15 -15.97
C TYR A 648 -14.13 -7.16 -16.41
N ASP A 649 -13.01 -6.64 -16.89
CA ASP A 649 -11.74 -7.34 -17.10
C ASP A 649 -10.68 -6.65 -16.24
N GLY A 650 -10.31 -7.28 -15.11
CA GLY A 650 -9.61 -6.61 -14.02
C GLY A 650 -10.40 -5.39 -13.53
N ASP A 651 -9.76 -4.22 -13.56
CA ASP A 651 -10.39 -2.93 -13.18
C ASP A 651 -11.08 -2.23 -14.37
N THR A 652 -10.96 -2.77 -15.59
CA THR A 652 -11.52 -2.15 -16.79
C THR A 652 -12.98 -2.56 -16.98
N LEU A 653 -13.89 -1.58 -17.00
CA LEU A 653 -15.29 -1.79 -17.37
C LEU A 653 -15.40 -2.04 -18.88
N LEU A 654 -15.90 -3.22 -19.27
CA LEU A 654 -16.17 -3.54 -20.68
C LEU A 654 -17.55 -3.05 -21.11
N LYS A 655 -18.59 -3.38 -20.34
CA LYS A 655 -20.00 -3.07 -20.66
C LYS A 655 -20.86 -3.00 -19.39
N SER A 656 -21.99 -2.29 -19.49
CA SER A 656 -23.07 -2.31 -18.50
C SER A 656 -24.41 -2.49 -19.20
N LYS A 657 -25.34 -3.22 -18.58
CA LYS A 657 -26.69 -3.49 -19.11
C LYS A 657 -27.69 -3.52 -17.97
N SER A 658 -28.88 -2.96 -18.18
CA SER A 658 -30.03 -3.23 -17.31
C SER A 658 -30.51 -4.66 -17.53
N ILE A 659 -31.04 -5.29 -16.48
CA ILE A 659 -31.62 -6.63 -16.60
C ILE A 659 -33.10 -6.55 -17.01
N SER A 660 -33.54 -7.55 -17.78
CA SER A 660 -34.95 -7.73 -18.15
C SER A 660 -35.51 -9.02 -17.57
N ILE A 661 -36.72 -8.97 -17.02
CA ILE A 661 -37.39 -10.15 -16.45
C ILE A 661 -37.65 -11.17 -17.54
N THR A 662 -37.27 -12.43 -17.30
CA THR A 662 -37.61 -13.57 -18.14
C THR A 662 -38.36 -14.60 -17.30
N ALA A 663 -39.58 -14.94 -17.72
CA ALA A 663 -40.36 -16.00 -17.09
C ALA A 663 -39.93 -17.36 -17.63
N ALA A 664 -39.53 -18.27 -16.75
CA ALA A 664 -39.15 -19.64 -17.09
C ALA A 664 -39.54 -20.59 -15.94
N THR A 665 -39.01 -21.82 -15.92
CA THR A 665 -39.18 -22.72 -14.76
C THR A 665 -38.66 -22.07 -13.47
N HIS A 666 -37.67 -21.20 -13.61
CA HIS A 666 -37.18 -20.29 -12.57
C HIS A 666 -37.22 -18.86 -13.12
N ASP A 667 -37.76 -17.91 -12.37
CA ASP A 667 -37.81 -16.51 -12.80
C ASP A 667 -36.44 -15.85 -12.60
N TYR A 668 -35.94 -15.14 -13.60
CA TYR A 668 -34.63 -14.48 -13.54
C TYR A 668 -34.57 -13.16 -14.31
N GLY A 669 -33.62 -12.32 -13.92
CA GLY A 669 -33.20 -11.15 -14.69
C GLY A 669 -32.17 -11.55 -15.75
N ALA A 670 -32.40 -11.24 -17.01
CA ALA A 670 -31.47 -11.53 -18.10
C ALA A 670 -30.75 -10.26 -18.57
N ALA A 671 -29.47 -10.37 -18.91
CA ALA A 671 -28.74 -9.32 -19.63
C ALA A 671 -27.72 -9.92 -20.60
N THR A 672 -27.70 -9.42 -21.83
CA THR A 672 -26.75 -9.86 -22.87
C THR A 672 -25.64 -8.83 -23.04
N PHE A 673 -24.40 -9.27 -22.86
CA PHE A 673 -23.21 -8.49 -23.20
C PHE A 673 -22.81 -8.81 -24.63
N ASP A 674 -23.09 -7.89 -25.55
CA ASP A 674 -22.83 -7.98 -26.99
C ASP A 674 -21.73 -7.01 -27.45
N GLY A 675 -21.22 -7.21 -28.66
CA GLY A 675 -20.17 -6.38 -29.26
C GLY A 675 -18.87 -6.39 -28.43
N LEU A 676 -18.58 -7.52 -27.79
CA LEU A 676 -17.34 -7.72 -27.04
C LEU A 676 -16.17 -7.95 -28.00
N SER A 677 -14.97 -7.63 -27.54
CA SER A 677 -13.72 -7.93 -28.24
C SER A 677 -12.72 -8.54 -27.27
N VAL A 678 -13.19 -9.50 -26.47
CA VAL A 678 -12.33 -10.19 -25.50
C VAL A 678 -11.56 -11.28 -26.23
N SER A 679 -10.24 -11.25 -26.15
CA SER A 679 -9.37 -12.29 -26.71
C SER A 679 -8.84 -13.15 -25.57
N VAL A 680 -8.89 -14.46 -25.77
CA VAL A 680 -8.28 -15.49 -24.94
C VAL A 680 -7.21 -16.15 -25.81
N PRO A 681 -5.91 -15.89 -25.58
CA PRO A 681 -4.84 -16.54 -26.34
C PRO A 681 -4.93 -18.07 -26.26
N ALA A 682 -4.43 -18.76 -27.29
CA ALA A 682 -4.38 -20.22 -27.32
C ALA A 682 -3.67 -20.76 -26.07
N GLY A 683 -4.21 -21.83 -25.48
CA GLY A 683 -3.64 -22.49 -24.30
C GLY A 683 -3.70 -21.68 -23.00
N SER A 684 -4.43 -20.57 -22.99
CA SER A 684 -4.47 -19.64 -21.87
C SER A 684 -5.87 -19.45 -21.30
N THR A 685 -5.94 -18.76 -20.17
CA THR A 685 -7.18 -18.44 -19.49
C THR A 685 -7.39 -16.93 -19.36
N LYS A 686 -8.67 -16.51 -19.34
CA LYS A 686 -9.08 -15.13 -19.16
C LYS A 686 -10.20 -15.07 -18.11
N LYS A 687 -9.98 -14.32 -17.03
CA LYS A 687 -10.98 -14.09 -15.99
C LYS A 687 -11.76 -12.80 -16.29
N LEU A 688 -13.09 -12.91 -16.36
CA LEU A 688 -14.00 -11.77 -16.36
C LEU A 688 -14.84 -11.77 -15.08
N VAL A 689 -15.28 -10.59 -14.61
CA VAL A 689 -16.11 -10.46 -13.41
C VAL A 689 -17.41 -9.75 -13.75
N VAL A 690 -18.53 -10.36 -13.38
CA VAL A 690 -19.85 -9.74 -13.45
C VAL A 690 -20.18 -9.12 -12.10
N LYS A 691 -20.43 -7.82 -12.11
CA LYS A 691 -20.85 -7.03 -10.94
C LYS A 691 -22.28 -6.53 -11.13
N TYR A 692 -22.94 -6.08 -10.07
CA TYR A 692 -24.29 -5.55 -10.16
C TYR A 692 -24.61 -4.47 -9.12
N ASP A 693 -25.62 -3.65 -9.41
CA ASP A 693 -26.14 -2.65 -8.49
C ASP A 693 -27.37 -3.18 -7.74
N VAL A 694 -27.36 -3.00 -6.43
CA VAL A 694 -28.48 -3.33 -5.54
C VAL A 694 -29.43 -2.14 -5.47
N ASN A 695 -30.72 -2.40 -5.63
CA ASN A 695 -31.75 -1.37 -5.55
C ASN A 695 -31.77 -0.72 -4.16
N ALA A 696 -31.79 0.62 -4.11
CA ALA A 696 -31.87 1.38 -2.87
C ALA A 696 -33.23 1.23 -2.14
N SER A 697 -34.26 0.75 -2.85
CA SER A 697 -35.61 0.52 -2.33
C SER A 697 -35.86 -0.93 -1.88
N LEU A 698 -34.82 -1.74 -1.66
CA LEU A 698 -34.95 -3.13 -1.22
C LEU A 698 -35.84 -3.23 0.05
N ALA A 699 -36.92 -4.00 -0.06
CA ALA A 699 -37.96 -4.08 0.97
C ALA A 699 -37.68 -5.13 2.06
N SER A 700 -36.97 -6.21 1.73
CA SER A 700 -36.64 -7.31 2.62
C SER A 700 -35.29 -7.93 2.27
N ALA A 701 -34.69 -8.68 3.20
CA ALA A 701 -33.46 -9.39 2.93
C ALA A 701 -33.67 -10.55 1.93
N VAL A 702 -32.76 -10.72 0.98
CA VAL A 702 -32.82 -11.71 -0.11
C VAL A 702 -31.43 -12.22 -0.46
N TYR A 703 -31.36 -13.27 -1.26
CA TYR A 703 -30.14 -13.84 -1.81
C TYR A 703 -30.10 -13.62 -3.32
N VAL A 704 -28.95 -13.23 -3.85
CA VAL A 704 -28.74 -12.99 -5.28
C VAL A 704 -27.60 -13.85 -5.79
N ALA A 705 -27.83 -14.53 -6.91
CA ALA A 705 -26.81 -15.29 -7.63
C ALA A 705 -26.79 -14.89 -9.10
N VAL A 706 -25.60 -14.93 -9.72
CA VAL A 706 -25.44 -14.67 -11.15
C VAL A 706 -24.90 -15.91 -11.83
N GLY A 707 -25.54 -16.35 -12.90
CA GLY A 707 -25.16 -17.51 -13.70
C GLY A 707 -24.99 -17.20 -15.18
N VAL A 708 -24.27 -18.06 -15.89
CA VAL A 708 -24.03 -17.99 -17.34
C VAL A 708 -24.27 -19.35 -17.96
N GLU A 709 -25.01 -19.35 -19.07
CA GLU A 709 -25.29 -20.52 -19.88
C GLU A 709 -24.35 -20.56 -21.08
N GLU A 710 -23.71 -21.70 -21.33
CA GLU A 710 -22.77 -21.92 -22.43
C GLU A 710 -23.38 -21.62 -23.82
N SER A 711 -24.66 -21.94 -24.02
CA SER A 711 -25.39 -21.76 -25.27
C SER A 711 -25.55 -20.29 -25.68
N THR A 712 -25.35 -19.37 -24.73
CA THR A 712 -25.44 -17.92 -24.97
C THR A 712 -24.14 -17.31 -25.45
N VAL A 713 -23.04 -18.06 -25.36
CA VAL A 713 -21.70 -17.60 -25.73
C VAL A 713 -21.53 -17.65 -27.24
N THR A 714 -21.13 -16.54 -27.84
CA THR A 714 -20.69 -16.47 -29.23
C THR A 714 -19.21 -16.16 -29.25
N ALA A 715 -18.41 -17.10 -29.75
CA ALA A 715 -16.96 -16.99 -29.84
C ALA A 715 -16.49 -17.44 -31.22
N TYR A 716 -15.36 -16.88 -31.65
CA TYR A 716 -14.73 -17.18 -32.92
C TYR A 716 -13.25 -17.49 -32.74
N ASP A 717 -12.67 -18.33 -33.58
CA ASP A 717 -11.22 -18.48 -33.66
C ASP A 717 -10.56 -17.35 -34.47
N SER A 718 -9.26 -17.48 -34.75
CA SER A 718 -8.47 -16.50 -35.52
C SER A 718 -8.92 -16.37 -36.98
N GLU A 719 -9.58 -17.38 -37.52
CA GLU A 719 -10.04 -17.44 -38.92
C GLU A 719 -11.48 -16.92 -39.07
N GLY A 720 -12.18 -16.74 -37.95
CA GLY A 720 -13.55 -16.23 -37.91
C GLY A 720 -14.60 -17.33 -37.95
N ASP A 721 -14.21 -18.59 -37.72
CA ASP A 721 -15.13 -19.71 -37.59
C ASP A 721 -15.71 -19.75 -36.18
N THR A 722 -16.92 -20.30 -36.05
CA THR A 722 -17.63 -20.32 -34.77
C THR A 722 -17.08 -21.42 -33.86
N VAL A 723 -16.72 -21.06 -32.63
CA VAL A 723 -16.27 -22.00 -31.60
C VAL A 723 -17.35 -22.16 -30.53
N THR A 724 -17.81 -23.39 -30.34
CA THR A 724 -18.80 -23.76 -29.32
C THR A 724 -18.14 -23.99 -27.96
N VAL A 725 -18.76 -23.47 -26.90
CA VAL A 725 -18.39 -23.81 -25.52
C VAL A 725 -18.91 -25.20 -25.18
N THR A 726 -18.08 -26.07 -24.60
CA THR A 726 -18.46 -27.46 -24.30
C THR A 726 -18.91 -27.62 -22.84
N ASP A 727 -20.17 -28.04 -22.63
CA ASP A 727 -20.84 -28.57 -21.42
C ASP A 727 -20.30 -28.10 -20.06
N ASN A 728 -20.16 -26.78 -19.90
CA ASN A 728 -19.62 -26.13 -18.71
C ASN A 728 -20.45 -24.88 -18.42
N HIS A 729 -21.64 -25.06 -17.84
CA HIS A 729 -22.39 -23.93 -17.34
C HIS A 729 -21.72 -23.35 -16.09
N VAL A 730 -21.78 -22.02 -15.90
CA VAL A 730 -21.19 -21.36 -14.71
C VAL A 730 -22.30 -20.86 -13.80
N ASN A 731 -22.39 -21.43 -12.61
CA ASN A 731 -23.37 -21.06 -11.58
C ASN A 731 -24.82 -21.00 -12.13
N TYR A 732 -25.11 -21.86 -13.11
CA TYR A 732 -26.35 -21.93 -13.86
C TYR A 732 -27.30 -22.96 -13.23
N TYR A 733 -28.60 -22.71 -13.34
CA TYR A 733 -29.61 -23.48 -12.63
C TYR A 733 -30.74 -23.90 -13.56
N THR A 734 -31.02 -25.21 -13.60
CA THR A 734 -32.11 -25.81 -14.38
C THR A 734 -33.12 -26.55 -13.51
N ASP A 735 -32.72 -27.27 -12.45
CA ASP A 735 -33.61 -28.14 -11.66
C ASP A 735 -33.35 -28.11 -10.13
N ASN A 736 -34.44 -28.22 -9.34
CA ASN A 736 -34.68 -28.08 -7.87
C ASN A 736 -33.71 -28.72 -6.84
N THR A 737 -32.39 -28.82 -7.07
CA THR A 737 -31.50 -29.57 -6.14
C THR A 737 -30.08 -29.02 -5.93
N SER A 738 -29.64 -28.00 -6.68
CA SER A 738 -28.26 -27.51 -6.60
C SER A 738 -28.18 -26.08 -6.09
N VAL A 739 -27.59 -25.89 -4.91
CA VAL A 739 -27.28 -24.57 -4.34
C VAL A 739 -26.26 -23.86 -5.23
N PRO A 740 -26.44 -22.57 -5.58
CA PRO A 740 -25.44 -21.82 -6.33
C PRO A 740 -24.09 -21.86 -5.62
N THR A 741 -23.03 -22.12 -6.37
CA THR A 741 -21.66 -22.07 -5.86
C THR A 741 -21.31 -20.68 -5.30
N HIS A 742 -21.92 -19.64 -5.87
CA HIS A 742 -21.71 -18.24 -5.50
C HIS A 742 -23.03 -17.49 -5.40
N TYR A 743 -23.24 -16.82 -4.26
CA TYR A 743 -24.36 -15.92 -4.03
C TYR A 743 -23.97 -14.80 -3.04
N THR A 744 -24.76 -13.75 -3.01
CA THR A 744 -24.66 -12.62 -2.06
C THR A 744 -25.93 -12.53 -1.24
N TYR A 745 -25.82 -12.26 0.05
CA TYR A 745 -26.93 -11.98 0.95
C TYR A 745 -27.17 -10.46 1.04
N LEU A 746 -28.29 -10.00 0.50
CA LEU A 746 -28.70 -8.60 0.53
C LEU A 746 -29.54 -8.32 1.78
N LYS A 747 -29.20 -7.25 2.50
CA LYS A 747 -29.92 -6.75 3.68
C LYS A 747 -30.48 -5.35 3.44
N THR A 748 -31.54 -5.02 4.17
CA THR A 748 -32.17 -3.68 4.13
C THR A 748 -31.37 -2.61 4.87
N GLY A 749 -30.38 -3.00 5.69
CA GLY A 749 -29.49 -2.12 6.43
C GLY A 749 -28.39 -2.90 7.17
N GLY A 750 -27.39 -2.18 7.63
CA GLY A 750 -26.38 -2.61 8.60
C GLY A 750 -26.81 -2.31 10.04
N ALA A 751 -25.86 -2.35 10.97
CA ALA A 751 -26.12 -2.09 12.38
C ALA A 751 -25.02 -1.21 12.99
N LEU A 752 -25.38 -0.41 13.99
CA LEU A 752 -24.47 0.34 14.83
C LEU A 752 -24.73 -0.06 16.29
N ALA A 753 -23.70 -0.57 16.97
CA ALA A 753 -23.77 -0.94 18.38
C ALA A 753 -22.96 0.03 19.24
N MET A 754 -23.38 0.25 20.49
CA MET A 754 -22.64 0.99 21.50
C MET A 754 -22.37 0.11 22.72
N ALA A 755 -21.17 0.22 23.29
CA ALA A 755 -20.79 -0.47 24.51
C ALA A 755 -19.80 0.35 25.34
N GLN A 756 -19.75 0.14 26.66
CA GLN A 756 -18.71 0.74 27.49
C GLN A 756 -17.35 0.20 27.04
N ASP A 757 -16.40 1.11 26.79
CA ASP A 757 -15.04 0.72 26.44
C ASP A 757 -14.28 0.24 27.67
N ALA A 758 -13.44 -0.78 27.52
CA ALA A 758 -12.68 -1.38 28.63
C ALA A 758 -11.68 -0.39 29.26
N SER A 759 -11.30 0.68 28.57
CA SER A 759 -10.43 1.75 29.09
C SER A 759 -11.19 2.89 29.79
N THR A 760 -12.50 2.71 30.03
CA THR A 760 -13.30 3.58 30.91
C THR A 760 -12.72 3.57 32.33
N PRO A 761 -12.45 4.73 32.94
CA PRO A 761 -11.91 4.80 34.29
C PRO A 761 -12.76 4.07 35.34
N ASP A 762 -12.10 3.44 36.31
CA ASP A 762 -12.74 2.89 37.51
C ASP A 762 -13.33 3.98 38.40
N SER A 763 -14.27 3.64 39.28
CA SER A 763 -14.79 4.56 40.28
C SER A 763 -13.66 5.17 41.11
N ALA A 764 -13.64 6.50 41.21
CA ALA A 764 -12.59 7.24 41.89
C ALA A 764 -13.14 8.48 42.58
N ILE A 765 -12.35 9.04 43.50
CA ILE A 765 -12.53 10.41 43.98
C ILE A 765 -12.03 11.37 42.90
N VAL A 766 -12.84 12.36 42.56
CA VAL A 766 -12.48 13.44 41.63
C VAL A 766 -12.49 14.77 42.36
N ILE A 767 -11.54 15.65 42.00
CA ILE A 767 -11.27 16.86 42.75
C ILE A 767 -11.97 18.06 42.12
N ALA A 768 -12.70 18.83 42.94
CA ALA A 768 -13.37 20.05 42.53
C ALA A 768 -12.41 21.05 41.89
N GLY A 769 -12.89 21.77 40.87
CA GLY A 769 -12.10 22.70 40.07
C GLY A 769 -11.17 22.05 39.03
N ALA A 770 -11.08 20.71 38.98
CA ALA A 770 -10.32 20.03 37.94
C ALA A 770 -11.01 20.10 36.57
N SER A 771 -10.22 20.22 35.51
CA SER A 771 -10.68 20.22 34.12
C SER A 771 -10.34 18.91 33.41
N ASP A 772 -11.07 18.60 32.34
CA ASP A 772 -10.85 17.43 31.47
C ASP A 772 -10.83 16.09 32.22
N VAL A 773 -11.63 15.98 33.29
CA VAL A 773 -11.76 14.75 34.06
C VAL A 773 -12.54 13.74 33.23
N VAL A 774 -11.89 12.67 32.80
CA VAL A 774 -12.52 11.61 32.00
C VAL A 774 -13.49 10.82 32.87
N MET A 775 -14.75 10.77 32.46
CA MET A 775 -15.82 10.09 33.20
C MET A 775 -16.20 8.75 32.57
N SER A 776 -16.26 8.70 31.23
CA SER A 776 -16.62 7.49 30.50
C SER A 776 -16.01 7.45 29.10
N LYS A 777 -15.83 6.23 28.59
CA LYS A 777 -15.45 6.00 27.19
C LYS A 777 -16.40 4.97 26.59
N ILE A 778 -16.89 5.27 25.39
CA ILE A 778 -17.94 4.49 24.75
C ILE A 778 -17.46 4.08 23.36
N LYS A 779 -17.51 2.77 23.11
CA LYS A 779 -17.13 2.17 21.84
C LYS A 779 -18.35 2.04 20.95
N PHE A 780 -18.23 2.54 19.73
CA PHE A 780 -19.21 2.36 18.68
C PHE A 780 -18.68 1.36 17.65
N THR A 781 -19.49 0.38 17.26
CA THR A 781 -19.14 -0.68 16.29
C THR A 781 -20.14 -0.66 15.13
N ALA A 782 -19.65 -0.36 13.92
CA ALA A 782 -20.44 -0.39 12.69
C ALA A 782 -20.31 -1.75 12.00
N THR A 783 -21.43 -2.30 11.50
CA THR A 783 -21.44 -3.58 10.78
C THR A 783 -22.21 -3.43 9.46
N ASN A 784 -21.64 -3.93 8.36
CA ASN A 784 -22.18 -3.99 7.00
C ASN A 784 -22.34 -2.65 6.23
N GLU A 785 -22.34 -1.49 6.90
CA GLU A 785 -22.39 -0.15 6.26
C GLU A 785 -21.67 0.91 7.11
N ASP A 786 -21.34 2.05 6.51
CA ASP A 786 -20.81 3.21 7.26
C ASP A 786 -21.94 3.90 8.01
N TRP A 787 -21.61 4.49 9.17
CA TRP A 787 -22.53 5.24 10.01
C TRP A 787 -22.02 6.63 10.30
N THR A 788 -22.86 7.64 10.10
CA THR A 788 -22.57 9.02 10.50
C THR A 788 -23.40 9.36 11.74
N VAL A 789 -22.73 9.52 12.88
CA VAL A 789 -23.35 9.98 14.13
C VAL A 789 -23.52 11.50 14.08
N ASN A 790 -24.74 11.97 14.17
CA ASN A 790 -25.12 13.39 14.04
C ASN A 790 -25.45 14.04 15.38
N LYS A 791 -26.10 13.29 16.28
CA LYS A 791 -26.55 13.75 17.58
C LYS A 791 -26.22 12.75 18.67
N LEU A 792 -25.80 13.25 19.82
CA LEU A 792 -25.58 12.46 21.04
C LEU A 792 -26.09 13.25 22.25
N ARG A 793 -26.74 12.57 23.19
CA ARG A 793 -27.13 13.12 24.49
C ARG A 793 -26.28 12.48 25.58
N VAL A 794 -25.57 13.32 26.32
CA VAL A 794 -24.82 12.91 27.50
C VAL A 794 -25.64 13.27 28.74
N GLU A 795 -25.78 12.33 29.66
CA GLU A 795 -26.62 12.46 30.85
C GLU A 795 -25.82 12.32 32.15
N LEU A 796 -26.26 13.09 33.16
CA LEU A 796 -26.04 12.87 34.58
C LEU A 796 -27.40 12.44 35.20
N PRO A 797 -27.60 11.15 35.52
CA PRO A 797 -28.90 10.65 35.98
C PRO A 797 -29.39 11.32 37.28
N ILE A 798 -28.46 11.73 38.15
CA ILE A 798 -28.76 12.44 39.40
C ILE A 798 -28.70 13.95 39.15
N THR A 799 -29.79 14.52 38.61
CA THR A 799 -29.92 15.96 38.27
C THR A 799 -29.61 16.90 39.44
N ALA A 800 -29.89 16.49 40.69
CA ALA A 800 -29.54 17.27 41.88
C ALA A 800 -28.03 17.57 41.99
N ASN A 801 -27.19 16.76 41.32
CA ASN A 801 -25.73 16.88 41.30
C ASN A 801 -25.21 17.77 40.16
N GLU A 802 -26.06 18.27 39.26
CA GLU A 802 -25.66 19.06 38.08
C GLU A 802 -24.74 20.24 38.39
N SER A 803 -24.99 20.97 39.49
CA SER A 803 -24.16 22.09 39.95
C SER A 803 -22.69 21.74 40.25
N SER A 804 -22.34 20.46 40.27
CA SER A 804 -20.97 19.95 40.43
C SER A 804 -20.16 19.92 39.14
N ILE A 805 -20.80 20.14 38.00
CA ILE A 805 -20.18 20.13 36.67
C ILE A 805 -20.38 21.49 36.03
N SER A 806 -19.28 22.10 35.59
CA SER A 806 -19.30 23.38 34.88
C SER A 806 -19.51 23.21 33.38
N THR A 807 -18.87 22.21 32.77
CA THR A 807 -19.11 21.81 31.38
C THR A 807 -18.89 20.33 31.20
N VAL A 808 -19.62 19.75 30.25
CA VAL A 808 -19.38 18.42 29.70
C VAL A 808 -18.69 18.57 28.36
N LYS A 809 -17.77 17.67 28.05
CA LYS A 809 -17.04 17.61 26.79
C LYS A 809 -17.11 16.20 26.22
N ILE A 810 -17.30 16.11 24.91
CA ILE A 810 -17.10 14.85 24.18
C ILE A 810 -15.94 15.00 23.21
N SER A 811 -15.15 13.94 23.08
CA SER A 811 -13.97 13.90 22.23
C SER A 811 -13.92 12.60 21.43
N TYR A 812 -13.73 12.69 20.11
CA TYR A 812 -13.64 11.55 19.20
C TYR A 812 -12.66 11.80 18.06
N VAL A 813 -12.16 10.73 17.45
CA VAL A 813 -11.25 10.81 16.29
C VAL A 813 -12.06 10.77 15.00
N SER A 814 -11.79 11.75 14.12
CA SER A 814 -12.33 11.82 12.75
C SER A 814 -11.17 12.05 11.78
N GLY A 815 -10.90 11.07 10.91
CA GLY A 815 -9.67 11.03 10.12
C GLY A 815 -8.43 11.00 11.01
N ALA A 816 -7.49 11.92 10.79
CA ALA A 816 -6.27 12.07 11.60
C ALA A 816 -6.42 13.07 12.77
N SER A 817 -7.61 13.65 12.97
CA SER A 817 -7.83 14.73 13.93
C SER A 817 -8.72 14.29 15.10
N THR A 818 -8.42 14.78 16.30
CA THR A 818 -9.31 14.70 17.45
C THR A 818 -10.24 15.92 17.45
N ILE A 819 -11.55 15.67 17.45
CA ILE A 819 -12.59 16.70 17.58
C ILE A 819 -13.07 16.70 19.02
N THR A 820 -13.14 17.89 19.63
CA THR A 820 -13.69 18.09 20.97
C THR A 820 -14.77 19.15 20.91
N THR A 821 -15.95 18.85 21.48
CA THR A 821 -17.04 19.81 21.63
C THR A 821 -17.55 19.80 23.06
N SER A 822 -18.07 20.93 23.54
CA SER A 822 -18.42 21.14 24.94
C SER A 822 -19.75 21.86 25.08
N GLY A 823 -20.49 21.54 26.14
CA GLY A 823 -21.69 22.26 26.53
C GLY A 823 -22.00 22.08 28.02
N PRO A 824 -22.74 23.03 28.62
CA PRO A 824 -23.20 22.89 30.00
C PRO A 824 -24.34 21.87 30.07
N LEU A 825 -24.49 21.23 31.23
CA LEU A 825 -25.71 20.51 31.55
C LEU A 825 -26.86 21.51 31.70
N ALA A 826 -28.07 21.08 31.32
CA ALA A 826 -29.31 21.78 31.60
C ALA A 826 -30.40 20.75 31.92
N GLY A 827 -30.74 20.60 33.20
CA GLY A 827 -31.75 19.63 33.64
C GLY A 827 -31.23 18.19 33.58
N GLY A 828 -29.95 17.99 33.91
CA GLY A 828 -29.28 16.69 33.98
C GLY A 828 -28.68 16.17 32.68
N TYR A 829 -28.78 16.87 31.55
CA TYR A 829 -28.18 16.41 30.29
C TYR A 829 -27.62 17.55 29.44
N VAL A 830 -26.83 17.19 28.44
CA VAL A 830 -26.37 18.06 27.36
C VAL A 830 -26.55 17.34 26.03
N LYS A 831 -26.98 18.08 24.99
CA LYS A 831 -27.09 17.56 23.62
C LYS A 831 -25.99 18.12 22.75
N PHE A 832 -25.30 17.23 22.05
CA PHE A 832 -24.34 17.58 21.02
C PHE A 832 -24.95 17.29 19.66
N THR A 833 -24.92 18.27 18.76
CA THR A 833 -25.53 18.19 17.42
C THR A 833 -24.50 18.56 16.36
N ASN A 834 -24.81 18.26 15.09
CA ASN A 834 -23.94 18.54 13.94
C ASN A 834 -22.55 17.88 14.05
N LEU A 835 -22.49 16.69 14.66
CA LEU A 835 -21.24 15.97 14.92
C LEU A 835 -20.57 15.48 13.62
N ASN A 836 -21.38 15.01 12.66
CA ASN A 836 -20.92 14.43 11.39
C ASN A 836 -19.80 13.38 11.60
N TRP A 837 -19.91 12.58 12.66
CA TRP A 837 -18.86 11.65 13.04
C TRP A 837 -19.03 10.32 12.30
N LEU A 838 -18.17 10.09 11.30
CA LEU A 838 -18.18 8.88 10.51
C LEU A 838 -17.51 7.72 11.24
N ILE A 839 -18.22 6.59 11.32
CA ILE A 839 -17.76 5.28 11.74
C ILE A 839 -17.85 4.39 10.50
N GLU A 840 -16.70 3.95 10.00
CA GLU A 840 -16.62 3.20 8.74
C GLU A 840 -17.15 1.78 8.94
N LYS A 841 -17.70 1.20 7.89
CA LYS A 841 -18.19 -0.18 7.85
C LYS A 841 -17.18 -1.15 8.46
N ASP A 842 -17.68 -2.03 9.31
CA ASP A 842 -16.91 -3.12 9.95
C ASP A 842 -15.71 -2.61 10.78
N THR A 843 -15.82 -1.39 11.34
CA THR A 843 -14.83 -0.77 12.23
C THR A 843 -15.40 -0.40 13.60
N GLU A 844 -14.49 -0.12 14.54
CA GLU A 844 -14.81 0.38 15.87
C GLU A 844 -14.19 1.76 16.12
N LYS A 845 -14.92 2.67 16.76
CA LYS A 845 -14.40 3.99 17.18
C LYS A 845 -14.83 4.33 18.62
N ILE A 846 -13.99 5.09 19.32
CA ILE A 846 -14.20 5.42 20.74
C ILE A 846 -14.55 6.90 20.90
N LEU A 847 -15.62 7.16 21.63
CA LEU A 847 -16.00 8.46 22.17
C LEU A 847 -15.51 8.57 23.62
N THR A 848 -14.82 9.66 23.96
CA THR A 848 -14.44 9.97 25.34
C THR A 848 -15.34 11.09 25.87
N ILE A 849 -15.96 10.87 27.03
CA ILE A 849 -16.74 11.89 27.74
C ILE A 849 -15.93 12.36 28.94
N SER A 850 -15.70 13.67 29.02
CA SER A 850 -14.99 14.32 30.11
C SER A 850 -15.78 15.52 30.63
N VAL A 851 -15.46 15.98 31.84
CA VAL A 851 -16.13 17.11 32.48
C VAL A 851 -15.13 18.05 33.12
N ASP A 852 -15.49 19.33 33.16
CA ASP A 852 -14.84 20.28 34.06
C ASP A 852 -15.67 20.40 35.33
N LEU A 853 -15.06 20.10 36.47
CA LEU A 853 -15.73 20.06 37.76
C LEU A 853 -15.82 21.46 38.36
N ALA A 854 -16.99 21.81 38.90
CA ALA A 854 -17.18 23.08 39.58
C ALA A 854 -16.40 23.12 40.91
N ASP A 855 -16.02 24.32 41.34
CA ASP A 855 -15.42 24.54 42.66
C ASP A 855 -16.41 24.24 43.79
N ILE A 856 -15.92 23.67 44.89
CA ILE A 856 -16.66 23.55 46.15
C ILE A 856 -16.33 24.73 47.04
N ASN A 857 -17.34 25.49 47.44
CA ASN A 857 -17.21 26.58 48.41
C ASN A 857 -18.41 26.61 49.38
N PRO A 858 -18.39 27.42 50.45
CA PRO A 858 -19.46 27.43 51.45
C PRO A 858 -20.86 27.76 50.91
N ASN A 859 -20.95 28.30 49.68
CA ASN A 859 -22.19 28.70 49.03
C ASN A 859 -22.52 27.89 47.75
N ILE A 860 -21.64 27.01 47.27
CA ILE A 860 -21.77 26.27 45.99
C ILE A 860 -21.27 24.83 46.16
N ALA A 861 -22.12 23.86 45.77
CA ALA A 861 -21.91 22.40 45.78
C ALA A 861 -21.62 21.76 47.16
N THR A 862 -22.14 20.55 47.38
CA THR A 862 -21.82 19.73 48.57
C THR A 862 -20.77 18.68 48.18
N THR A 863 -19.82 18.40 49.07
CA THR A 863 -18.83 17.33 48.86
C THR A 863 -19.51 15.94 48.89
N GLY A 864 -18.84 14.93 48.33
CA GLY A 864 -19.29 13.54 48.32
C GLY A 864 -20.37 13.21 47.27
N ARG A 865 -20.61 14.10 46.30
CA ARG A 865 -21.62 13.89 45.25
C ARG A 865 -21.20 12.83 44.25
N ASP A 866 -22.14 11.96 43.88
CA ASP A 866 -21.98 10.96 42.83
C ASP A 866 -22.21 11.56 41.44
N LEU A 867 -21.19 11.47 40.60
CA LEU A 867 -21.17 11.89 39.21
C LEU A 867 -20.99 10.65 38.33
N LYS A 868 -22.11 10.09 37.87
CA LYS A 868 -22.15 8.99 36.89
C LYS A 868 -22.55 9.56 35.55
N ILE A 869 -21.64 9.62 34.59
CA ILE A 869 -21.86 10.26 33.28
C ILE A 869 -21.83 9.21 32.16
N GLY A 870 -22.84 9.25 31.28
CA GLY A 870 -23.04 8.29 30.19
C GLY A 870 -23.74 8.88 28.98
N LEU A 871 -23.96 8.04 27.96
CA LEU A 871 -24.91 8.35 26.89
C LEU A 871 -26.30 7.84 27.25
N ASP A 872 -27.29 8.72 27.10
CA ASP A 872 -28.71 8.39 27.16
C ASP A 872 -29.28 8.47 25.75
N CYS A 873 -29.55 7.30 25.18
CA CYS A 873 -30.08 7.16 23.83
C CYS A 873 -31.41 6.38 23.81
N SER A 874 -31.92 5.95 24.97
CA SER A 874 -33.09 5.06 25.06
C SER A 874 -34.44 5.78 25.22
N LEU A 875 -34.45 7.07 25.60
CA LEU A 875 -35.65 7.71 26.16
C LEU A 875 -36.48 8.61 25.21
N ALA A 876 -35.94 9.19 24.13
CA ALA A 876 -36.70 10.10 23.27
C ALA A 876 -36.29 10.14 21.78
N THR A 877 -37.25 10.52 20.93
CA THR A 877 -37.17 10.56 19.45
C THR A 877 -36.14 11.54 18.83
N ASP A 878 -35.29 12.18 19.63
CA ASP A 878 -34.34 13.21 19.16
C ASP A 878 -33.13 13.39 20.10
N ASP A 879 -32.76 12.35 20.85
CA ASP A 879 -31.64 12.41 21.79
C ASP A 879 -30.32 11.93 21.17
N CYS A 880 -30.40 10.85 20.39
CA CYS A 880 -29.29 10.32 19.60
C CYS A 880 -29.74 10.08 18.16
N GLU A 881 -28.88 10.39 17.20
CA GLU A 881 -29.16 10.21 15.77
C GLU A 881 -27.90 9.72 15.06
N ALA A 882 -28.04 8.61 14.33
CA ALA A 882 -27.00 8.09 13.46
C ALA A 882 -27.61 7.64 12.12
N VAL A 883 -26.99 8.06 11.02
CA VAL A 883 -27.46 7.76 9.67
C VAL A 883 -26.45 6.82 9.01
N GLY A 884 -26.90 5.62 8.67
CA GLY A 884 -26.14 4.70 7.83
C GLY A 884 -26.09 5.19 6.38
N SER A 885 -25.13 4.71 5.59
CA SER A 885 -25.06 5.03 4.16
C SER A 885 -26.32 4.63 3.39
N SER A 886 -27.06 3.63 3.87
CA SER A 886 -28.24 3.08 3.21
C SER A 886 -29.38 2.77 4.16
N SER A 887 -29.12 2.72 5.47
CA SER A 887 -30.15 2.71 6.51
C SER A 887 -30.15 3.99 7.34
N THR A 888 -31.24 4.26 8.06
CA THR A 888 -31.30 5.37 9.02
C THR A 888 -31.72 4.82 10.36
N ILE A 889 -30.88 4.97 11.39
CA ILE A 889 -31.33 4.91 12.78
C ILE A 889 -31.77 6.33 13.16
N LEU A 890 -33.03 6.62 12.89
CA LEU A 890 -33.70 7.75 13.54
C LEU A 890 -34.11 7.26 14.93
N GLY A 891 -33.89 8.08 15.96
CA GLY A 891 -34.16 7.78 17.37
C GLY A 891 -35.61 7.43 17.74
N ALA A 892 -36.46 7.00 16.81
CA ALA A 892 -37.75 6.40 17.11
C ALA A 892 -37.60 4.90 17.36
N VAL A 893 -37.52 4.53 18.64
CA VAL A 893 -37.76 3.18 19.16
C VAL A 893 -36.97 2.11 18.40
N ASN A 894 -35.64 2.19 18.41
CA ASN A 894 -34.82 1.04 18.03
C ASN A 894 -34.25 0.40 19.30
N ALA A 895 -34.51 -0.90 19.48
CA ALA A 895 -34.05 -1.69 20.63
C ALA A 895 -32.51 -1.89 20.66
N ASP A 896 -31.79 -1.36 19.66
CA ASP A 896 -30.38 -1.66 19.39
C ASP A 896 -29.40 -0.70 20.08
N LEU A 897 -29.84 0.51 20.45
CA LEU A 897 -29.01 1.49 21.18
C LEU A 897 -29.53 1.65 22.61
N SER A 898 -28.86 0.98 23.54
CA SER A 898 -29.12 1.09 24.99
C SER A 898 -28.25 2.18 25.62
N ASP A 899 -28.67 2.69 26.77
CA ASP A 899 -27.88 3.65 27.53
C ASP A 899 -26.56 3.03 27.96
N VAL A 900 -25.48 3.82 27.84
CA VAL A 900 -24.13 3.38 28.19
C VAL A 900 -23.54 4.35 29.19
N ASP A 901 -23.56 3.93 30.45
CA ASP A 901 -23.01 4.71 31.56
C ASP A 901 -21.54 4.41 31.84
N GLY A 902 -20.83 5.42 32.35
CA GLY A 902 -19.60 5.25 33.10
C GLY A 902 -19.81 4.66 34.50
N LYS A 903 -18.72 4.64 35.26
CA LYS A 903 -18.74 4.32 36.69
C LYS A 903 -18.95 5.59 37.53
N SER A 904 -19.42 5.44 38.76
CA SER A 904 -19.63 6.56 39.69
C SER A 904 -18.31 7.22 40.07
N MET A 905 -18.22 8.53 39.93
CA MET A 905 -17.09 9.36 40.39
C MET A 905 -17.55 10.26 41.53
N TYR A 906 -16.78 10.36 42.62
CA TYR A 906 -17.21 11.08 43.82
C TYR A 906 -16.48 12.40 43.96
N LEU A 907 -17.21 13.51 43.86
CA LEU A 907 -16.65 14.86 43.92
C LEU A 907 -16.20 15.21 45.35
N ARG A 908 -14.94 15.63 45.51
CA ARG A 908 -14.35 16.11 46.77
C ARG A 908 -13.62 17.43 46.57
N LYS A 909 -13.55 18.27 47.60
CA LYS A 909 -12.75 19.52 47.54
C LYS A 909 -11.25 19.24 47.60
N SER A 910 -10.87 18.31 48.46
CA SER A 910 -9.51 17.82 48.67
C SER A 910 -9.59 16.35 49.08
N MET A 911 -8.49 15.62 49.01
CA MET A 911 -8.44 14.21 49.42
C MET A 911 -7.14 13.88 50.14
N PRO A 912 -7.17 12.96 51.12
CA PRO A 912 -5.97 12.42 51.73
C PRO A 912 -5.34 11.33 50.84
N THR A 913 -4.02 11.28 50.83
CA THR A 913 -3.24 10.13 50.38
C THR A 913 -2.58 9.50 51.59
N VAL A 914 -2.81 8.20 51.82
CA VAL A 914 -2.26 7.46 52.97
C VAL A 914 -1.14 6.54 52.49
N ALA A 915 0.02 6.59 53.14
CA ALA A 915 1.15 5.74 52.79
C ALA A 915 1.84 5.19 54.04
N ALA A 916 2.58 4.08 53.88
CA ALA A 916 3.35 3.48 54.97
C ALA A 916 4.49 4.40 55.42
N ALA A 917 4.75 4.41 56.74
CA ALA A 917 5.93 5.01 57.33
C ALA A 917 6.69 3.97 58.15
N THR A 918 7.93 4.27 58.51
CA THR A 918 8.80 3.33 59.23
C THR A 918 8.28 3.04 60.64
N ALA A 919 8.07 1.76 60.95
CA ALA A 919 7.76 1.23 62.27
C ALA A 919 8.82 0.19 62.69
N GLU A 920 8.75 -0.29 63.93
CA GLU A 920 9.63 -1.37 64.41
C GLU A 920 9.21 -2.71 63.79
N THR A 921 10.18 -3.54 63.40
CA THR A 921 9.92 -4.87 62.80
C THR A 921 10.32 -6.03 63.72
N ALA A 922 11.05 -5.75 64.81
CA ALA A 922 11.43 -6.74 65.81
C ALA A 922 10.46 -6.68 67.01
N LEU A 923 9.91 -7.82 67.41
CA LEU A 923 9.02 -7.91 68.56
C LEU A 923 9.83 -8.08 69.86
N SER A 924 9.62 -7.20 70.83
CA SER A 924 10.26 -7.29 72.14
C SER A 924 9.40 -6.61 73.21
N SER A 925 9.53 -7.05 74.46
CA SER A 925 8.80 -6.45 75.58
C SER A 925 9.30 -5.01 75.83
N LYS A 926 8.45 -4.01 75.59
CA LYS A 926 8.80 -2.57 75.65
C LYS A 926 7.57 -1.74 76.00
N SER A 927 7.77 -0.64 76.75
CA SER A 927 6.68 0.23 77.21
C SER A 927 6.07 1.15 76.15
N ASP A 928 6.81 1.45 75.09
CA ASP A 928 6.40 2.34 73.98
C ASP A 928 7.05 1.84 72.66
N ALA A 929 6.72 0.61 72.26
CA ALA A 929 7.12 0.07 70.95
C ALA A 929 6.40 0.82 69.83
N ILE A 930 7.08 1.13 68.72
CA ILE A 930 6.44 1.71 67.53
C ILE A 930 5.84 0.58 66.71
N VAL A 931 4.60 0.25 67.02
CA VAL A 931 3.93 -0.93 66.46
C VAL A 931 3.33 -0.68 65.08
N HIS A 932 3.07 0.58 64.71
CA HIS A 932 2.65 0.97 63.36
C HIS A 932 2.95 2.45 63.08
N ALA A 933 3.18 2.81 61.81
CA ALA A 933 3.33 4.20 61.39
C ALA A 933 2.86 4.40 59.95
N PHE A 934 2.25 5.55 59.68
CA PHE A 934 1.74 5.93 58.36
C PHE A 934 1.82 7.43 58.16
N THR A 935 1.83 7.89 56.90
CA THR A 935 1.70 9.29 56.55
C THR A 935 0.34 9.58 55.96
N VAL A 936 -0.21 10.75 56.24
CA VAL A 936 -1.37 11.30 55.55
C VAL A 936 -0.95 12.60 54.89
N THR A 937 -1.15 12.69 53.58
CA THR A 937 -0.82 13.87 52.77
C THR A 937 -2.11 14.48 52.22
N ALA A 938 -2.33 15.78 52.43
CA ALA A 938 -3.45 16.48 51.80
C ALA A 938 -3.09 16.83 50.35
N SER A 939 -4.05 16.71 49.43
CA SER A 939 -3.83 17.17 48.05
C SER A 939 -3.58 18.67 47.97
N SER A 940 -3.08 19.13 46.82
CA SER A 940 -2.82 20.56 46.57
C SER A 940 -4.09 21.42 46.59
N SER A 941 -5.27 20.81 46.49
CA SER A 941 -6.55 21.50 46.31
C SER A 941 -7.15 22.06 47.61
N GLY A 942 -6.64 21.64 48.76
CA GLY A 942 -7.07 22.20 50.04
C GLY A 942 -6.62 21.38 51.24
N PRO A 943 -6.76 21.94 52.46
CA PRO A 943 -6.49 21.19 53.68
C PRO A 943 -7.49 20.05 53.86
N ILE A 944 -7.06 19.00 54.55
CA ILE A 944 -7.95 17.93 55.03
C ILE A 944 -7.82 17.79 56.54
N THR A 945 -8.79 17.17 57.19
CA THR A 945 -8.70 16.79 58.61
C THR A 945 -9.00 15.32 58.81
N VAL A 946 -8.41 14.74 59.84
CA VAL A 946 -8.64 13.35 60.27
C VAL A 946 -9.10 13.33 61.72
N LYS A 947 -10.02 12.41 62.05
CA LYS A 947 -10.62 12.32 63.40
C LYS A 947 -10.67 10.90 63.97
N LYS A 948 -10.73 9.87 63.13
CA LYS A 948 -10.85 8.48 63.59
C LYS A 948 -9.99 7.55 62.74
N PHE A 949 -9.37 6.57 63.41
CA PHE A 949 -8.64 5.48 62.77
C PHE A 949 -9.00 4.16 63.45
N LYS A 950 -9.06 3.09 62.65
CA LYS A 950 -9.13 1.70 63.12
C LYS A 950 -7.93 0.93 62.63
N TRP A 951 -7.40 0.05 63.48
CA TRP A 951 -6.40 -0.93 63.09
C TRP A 951 -6.89 -2.33 63.40
N ASP A 952 -6.71 -3.24 62.46
CA ASP A 952 -6.73 -4.67 62.72
C ASP A 952 -5.42 -5.07 63.39
N VAL A 953 -5.54 -5.87 64.45
CA VAL A 953 -4.43 -6.35 65.26
C VAL A 953 -4.46 -7.87 65.25
N ASN A 954 -3.42 -8.48 64.71
CA ASN A 954 -3.22 -9.92 64.65
C ASN A 954 -2.16 -10.32 65.67
N ILE A 955 -2.54 -11.09 66.69
CA ILE A 955 -1.63 -11.57 67.74
C ILE A 955 -1.42 -13.07 67.52
N GLY A 956 -0.18 -13.47 67.22
CA GLY A 956 0.24 -14.86 67.18
C GLY A 956 1.10 -15.17 68.40
N ASP A 957 0.48 -15.76 69.42
CA ASP A 957 1.11 -16.24 70.65
C ASP A 957 1.28 -17.76 70.54
N ILE A 958 2.52 -18.24 70.37
CA ILE A 958 2.81 -19.64 70.04
C ILE A 958 3.31 -20.43 71.27
N ASP A 959 3.95 -19.76 72.24
CA ASP A 959 4.64 -20.41 73.37
C ASP A 959 3.93 -20.18 74.72
N ALA A 960 3.63 -21.24 75.46
CA ALA A 960 2.81 -21.17 76.70
C ALA A 960 3.51 -20.57 77.95
N GLY A 961 4.67 -19.92 77.79
CA GLY A 961 5.51 -19.38 78.87
C GLY A 961 5.03 -18.04 79.43
N GLY A 962 4.42 -17.20 78.58
CA GLY A 962 3.82 -15.91 78.93
C GLY A 962 2.78 -15.49 77.89
N GLU A 963 1.67 -14.88 78.33
CA GLU A 963 0.61 -14.42 77.40
C GLU A 963 1.03 -13.10 76.75
N LEU A 964 1.15 -13.09 75.42
CA LEU A 964 1.49 -11.89 74.64
C LEU A 964 0.37 -10.86 74.75
N LYS A 965 0.69 -9.69 75.30
CA LYS A 965 -0.26 -8.59 75.54
C LYS A 965 0.19 -7.30 74.92
N VAL A 966 -0.76 -6.59 74.32
CA VAL A 966 -0.57 -5.23 73.82
C VAL A 966 -1.59 -4.30 74.47
N ASP A 967 -1.10 -3.32 75.23
CA ASP A 967 -1.91 -2.32 75.93
C ASP A 967 -1.27 -0.92 75.84
N ASN A 968 -1.84 0.06 76.57
CA ASN A 968 -1.33 1.43 76.66
C ASN A 968 -1.08 2.11 75.30
N TRP A 969 -2.05 2.00 74.39
CA TRP A 969 -2.00 2.54 73.04
C TRP A 969 -1.89 4.07 73.02
N LYS A 970 -1.01 4.61 72.20
CA LYS A 970 -0.80 6.05 72.02
C LYS A 970 -0.54 6.36 70.55
N ILE A 971 -1.18 7.38 70.02
CA ILE A 971 -0.89 7.89 68.69
C ILE A 971 -0.20 9.26 68.76
N TYR A 972 0.87 9.42 68.00
CA TYR A 972 1.62 10.67 67.89
C TYR A 972 1.52 11.20 66.47
N LYS A 973 1.69 12.53 66.31
CA LYS A 973 1.89 13.18 65.01
C LYS A 973 3.29 13.76 64.90
N SER A 974 3.83 13.84 63.69
CA SER A 974 5.13 14.44 63.38
C SER A 974 5.29 15.83 64.03
N GLY A 975 6.41 16.04 64.72
CA GLY A 975 6.71 17.30 65.42
C GLY A 975 6.08 17.46 66.81
N SER A 976 5.30 16.49 67.30
CA SER A 976 4.72 16.51 68.67
C SER A 976 5.40 15.50 69.60
N ALA A 977 5.85 15.95 70.77
CA ALA A 977 6.34 15.08 71.85
C ALA A 977 5.20 14.52 72.73
N THR A 978 3.98 15.05 72.59
CA THR A 978 2.79 14.64 73.34
C THR A 978 1.90 13.76 72.46
N ALA A 979 1.37 12.68 73.03
CA ALA A 979 0.39 11.82 72.35
C ALA A 979 -0.91 12.60 72.11
N LEU A 980 -1.59 12.30 71.01
CA LEU A 980 -2.91 12.86 70.74
C LEU A 980 -3.91 12.25 71.73
N ALA A 981 -4.75 13.11 72.33
CA ALA A 981 -5.83 12.68 73.19
C ALA A 981 -6.98 12.14 72.34
N GLY A 982 -7.61 11.07 72.83
CA GLY A 982 -8.71 10.44 72.15
C GLY A 982 -9.33 9.32 72.98
N LEU A 983 -10.52 8.91 72.57
CA LEU A 983 -11.26 7.78 73.08
C LEU A 983 -10.82 6.52 72.36
N TRP A 984 -10.44 5.50 73.13
CA TRP A 984 -9.96 4.22 72.62
C TRP A 984 -10.98 3.12 72.84
N SER A 985 -11.11 2.21 71.87
CA SER A 985 -12.02 1.07 71.94
C SER A 985 -11.49 -0.13 71.18
N ASN A 986 -12.00 -1.32 71.51
CA ASN A 986 -11.84 -2.56 70.74
C ASN A 986 -13.20 -3.09 70.21
N GLY A 987 -14.19 -2.22 70.10
CA GLY A 987 -15.55 -2.52 69.63
C GLY A 987 -16.47 -3.20 70.63
N THR A 988 -15.93 -3.77 71.71
CA THR A 988 -16.72 -4.36 72.81
C THR A 988 -16.62 -3.52 74.09
N THR A 989 -15.47 -2.90 74.33
CA THR A 989 -15.20 -2.08 75.51
C THR A 989 -14.71 -0.69 75.11
N THR A 990 -15.45 0.34 75.51
CA THR A 990 -15.02 1.74 75.37
C THR A 990 -14.28 2.16 76.62
N SER A 991 -13.09 2.71 76.44
CA SER A 991 -12.29 3.15 77.59
C SER A 991 -12.64 4.57 78.03
N THR A 992 -12.67 4.81 79.34
CA THR A 992 -12.81 6.17 79.91
C THR A 992 -11.48 6.94 79.80
N THR A 993 -11.54 8.27 79.82
CA THR A 993 -10.43 9.18 79.50
C THR A 993 -9.09 8.73 80.13
N GLY A 994 -8.13 8.33 79.28
CA GLY A 994 -6.76 7.99 79.67
C GLY A 994 -6.44 6.50 79.85
N VAL A 995 -7.42 5.60 79.74
CA VAL A 995 -7.19 4.15 79.70
C VAL A 995 -7.32 3.68 78.24
N THR A 996 -6.60 2.64 77.83
CA THR A 996 -6.68 2.06 76.46
C THR A 996 -7.01 0.56 76.56
N PRO A 997 -7.69 -0.05 75.57
CA PRO A 997 -8.01 -1.47 75.62
C PRO A 997 -6.72 -2.33 75.64
N GLN A 998 -6.76 -3.44 76.38
CA GLN A 998 -5.73 -4.48 76.31
C GLN A 998 -6.20 -5.54 75.31
N LEU A 999 -5.31 -5.95 74.41
CA LEU A 999 -5.50 -7.10 73.52
C LEU A 999 -4.54 -8.22 73.92
N SER A 1000 -5.06 -9.43 74.08
CA SER A 1000 -4.28 -10.67 74.22
C SER A 1000 -4.65 -11.74 73.19
N SER A 1001 -5.51 -11.39 72.24
CA SER A 1001 -5.81 -12.18 71.04
C SER A 1001 -6.03 -11.23 69.87
N SER A 1002 -6.05 -11.75 68.65
CA SER A 1002 -6.39 -10.95 67.46
C SER A 1002 -7.75 -10.26 67.62
N GLY A 1003 -7.86 -9.06 67.07
CA GLY A 1003 -9.00 -8.17 67.18
C GLY A 1003 -8.72 -6.85 66.47
N TYR A 1004 -9.26 -5.75 66.97
CA TYR A 1004 -8.99 -4.42 66.44
C TYR A 1004 -8.91 -3.38 67.55
N VAL A 1005 -8.27 -2.27 67.23
CA VAL A 1005 -8.22 -1.09 68.09
C VAL A 1005 -8.66 0.13 67.31
N ILE A 1006 -9.51 0.94 67.92
CA ILE A 1006 -10.08 2.16 67.37
C ILE A 1006 -9.60 3.32 68.23
N VAL A 1007 -9.20 4.41 67.59
CA VAL A 1007 -9.04 5.70 68.24
C VAL A 1007 -9.93 6.74 67.57
N GLU A 1008 -10.73 7.40 68.39
CA GLU A 1008 -11.39 8.65 68.02
C GLU A 1008 -10.69 9.80 68.73
N LEU A 1009 -10.16 10.76 67.97
CA LEU A 1009 -9.44 11.90 68.52
C LEU A 1009 -10.41 12.93 69.13
N ASP A 1010 -10.04 13.49 70.29
CA ASP A 1010 -10.81 14.53 70.98
C ASP A 1010 -10.93 15.81 70.13
N SER A 1011 -9.98 16.02 69.23
CA SER A 1011 -9.96 17.14 68.29
C SER A 1011 -9.43 16.67 66.94
N GLU A 1012 -9.99 17.22 65.87
CA GLU A 1012 -9.53 16.93 64.52
C GLU A 1012 -8.05 17.34 64.33
N VAL A 1013 -7.33 16.57 63.52
CA VAL A 1013 -5.96 16.92 63.11
C VAL A 1013 -6.02 17.43 61.68
N GLU A 1014 -5.79 18.74 61.52
CA GLU A 1014 -5.65 19.36 60.20
C GLU A 1014 -4.29 19.06 59.58
N ILE A 1015 -4.31 18.84 58.27
CA ILE A 1015 -3.16 18.69 57.38
C ILE A 1015 -3.34 19.74 56.28
N ALA A 1016 -2.44 20.71 56.21
CA ALA A 1016 -2.55 21.78 55.23
C ALA A 1016 -2.35 21.24 53.79
N ALA A 1017 -2.82 21.98 52.79
CA ALA A 1017 -2.65 21.59 51.38
C ALA A 1017 -1.16 21.35 51.06
N ASN A 1018 -0.85 20.24 50.38
CA ASN A 1018 0.51 19.74 50.11
C ASN A 1018 1.37 19.42 51.36
N GLU A 1019 0.80 19.43 52.56
CA GLU A 1019 1.49 19.01 53.77
C GLU A 1019 1.33 17.49 53.97
N THR A 1020 2.39 16.86 54.47
CA THR A 1020 2.38 15.46 54.92
C THR A 1020 2.56 15.43 56.43
N LYS A 1021 1.68 14.72 57.14
CA LYS A 1021 1.86 14.40 58.57
C LYS A 1021 2.08 12.91 58.75
N THR A 1022 3.12 12.57 59.51
CA THR A 1022 3.36 11.19 59.94
C THR A 1022 2.63 10.94 61.25
N PHE A 1023 1.82 9.88 61.29
CA PHE A 1023 1.18 9.35 62.48
C PHE A 1023 1.94 8.09 62.93
N THR A 1024 2.21 8.01 64.23
CA THR A 1024 2.96 6.89 64.82
C THR A 1024 2.13 6.29 65.95
N LEU A 1025 1.71 5.04 65.77
CA LEU A 1025 1.04 4.26 66.79
C LEU A 1025 2.10 3.55 67.65
N LYS A 1026 2.03 3.80 68.96
CA LYS A 1026 2.85 3.15 69.97
C LYS A 1026 1.98 2.36 70.92
N ALA A 1027 2.52 1.25 71.41
CA ALA A 1027 1.86 0.46 72.44
C ALA A 1027 2.90 -0.14 73.38
N LYS A 1028 2.43 -0.58 74.55
CA LYS A 1028 3.21 -1.38 75.47
C LYS A 1028 3.01 -2.85 75.12
N VAL A 1029 4.10 -3.51 74.73
CA VAL A 1029 4.16 -4.94 74.40
C VAL A 1029 4.77 -5.68 75.59
N GLN A 1030 4.12 -6.76 76.03
CA GLN A 1030 4.51 -7.55 77.20
C GLN A 1030 4.34 -9.04 76.91
N GLY A 1031 5.13 -9.87 77.59
CA GLY A 1031 5.00 -11.33 77.49
C GLY A 1031 5.48 -11.91 76.17
N VAL A 1032 6.40 -11.22 75.47
CA VAL A 1032 6.97 -11.70 74.21
C VAL A 1032 7.91 -12.88 74.44
N GLU A 1033 7.65 -13.98 73.74
CA GLU A 1033 8.48 -15.18 73.67
C GLU A 1033 8.91 -15.50 72.21
N VAL A 1034 9.73 -16.55 72.04
CA VAL A 1034 10.26 -16.94 70.71
C VAL A 1034 9.13 -17.41 69.79
N ASN A 1035 9.16 -17.02 68.51
CA ASN A 1035 8.12 -17.30 67.51
C ASN A 1035 6.81 -16.51 67.67
N ASP A 1036 6.72 -15.63 68.66
CA ASP A 1036 5.59 -14.71 68.75
C ASP A 1036 5.59 -13.70 67.61
N SER A 1037 4.38 -13.27 67.23
CA SER A 1037 4.17 -12.28 66.17
C SER A 1037 3.05 -11.30 66.49
N LEU A 1038 3.23 -10.07 66.00
CA LEU A 1038 2.24 -9.00 66.08
C LEU A 1038 2.11 -8.34 64.70
N GLY A 1039 0.97 -8.54 64.04
CA GLY A 1039 0.61 -7.84 62.81
C GLY A 1039 -0.35 -6.69 63.10
N ILE A 1040 -0.07 -5.50 62.62
CA ILE A 1040 -0.98 -4.34 62.73
C ILE A 1040 -1.20 -3.75 61.36
N SER A 1041 -2.45 -3.63 60.93
CA SER A 1041 -2.84 -2.97 59.68
C SER A 1041 -3.86 -1.87 59.92
N LEU A 1042 -3.68 -0.71 59.29
CA LEU A 1042 -4.70 0.33 59.26
C LEU A 1042 -5.87 -0.17 58.39
N ASP A 1043 -7.06 -0.30 58.97
CA ASP A 1043 -8.25 -0.82 58.30
C ASP A 1043 -9.07 0.33 57.70
N ALA A 1044 -9.32 0.23 56.40
CA ALA A 1044 -10.35 0.98 55.71
C ALA A 1044 -11.16 0.10 54.74
N ASP A 1045 -10.92 -1.21 54.74
CA ASP A 1045 -11.57 -2.15 53.83
C ASP A 1045 -13.06 -2.36 54.21
N GLY A 1046 -13.42 -2.05 55.46
CA GLY A 1046 -14.81 -1.97 55.93
C GLY A 1046 -15.63 -0.83 55.30
N ASP A 1047 -14.98 0.21 54.75
CA ASP A 1047 -15.64 1.35 54.14
C ASP A 1047 -15.99 1.08 52.66
N THR A 1048 -16.96 0.18 52.42
CA THR A 1048 -17.29 -0.38 51.08
C THR A 1048 -18.17 0.50 50.19
N THR A 1049 -18.68 1.63 50.70
CA THR A 1049 -19.55 2.57 49.96
C THR A 1049 -19.19 4.02 50.31
N ASN A 1050 -19.45 4.96 49.40
CA ASN A 1050 -19.22 6.38 49.65
C ASN A 1050 -20.20 6.92 50.69
N LEU A 1051 -19.69 7.35 51.85
CA LEU A 1051 -20.48 7.97 52.90
C LEU A 1051 -19.97 9.38 53.17
N THR A 1052 -20.88 10.36 53.16
CA THR A 1052 -20.58 11.77 53.47
C THR A 1052 -21.68 12.36 54.33
N GLY A 1053 -21.33 13.05 55.41
CA GLY A 1053 -22.32 13.48 56.37
C GLY A 1053 -21.75 14.26 57.55
N GLY A 1054 -22.56 14.43 58.59
CA GLY A 1054 -22.15 15.04 59.86
C GLY A 1054 -21.96 14.03 60.98
N LEU A 1055 -21.50 14.51 62.15
CA LEU A 1055 -21.23 13.67 63.32
C LEU A 1055 -22.42 13.75 64.29
N ILE A 1056 -23.07 12.63 64.65
CA ILE A 1056 -24.33 12.67 65.40
C ILE A 1056 -24.39 11.77 66.65
N SER A 1057 -23.62 10.69 66.72
CA SER A 1057 -23.64 9.72 67.82
C SER A 1057 -22.31 8.97 67.93
N HIS A 1058 -22.03 8.39 69.11
CA HIS A 1058 -20.83 7.59 69.37
C HIS A 1058 -21.26 6.33 70.13
N ASP A 1059 -20.65 5.19 69.85
CA ASP A 1059 -20.83 3.95 70.61
C ASP A 1059 -19.49 3.23 70.83
N THR A 1060 -19.51 1.90 71.00
CA THR A 1060 -18.29 1.10 71.16
C THR A 1060 -17.41 1.10 69.91
N GLU A 1061 -17.92 1.51 68.75
CA GLU A 1061 -17.10 1.68 67.54
C GLU A 1061 -16.62 3.12 67.36
N GLY A 1062 -16.91 4.04 68.31
CA GLY A 1062 -16.54 5.45 68.24
C GLY A 1062 -17.60 6.31 67.53
N VAL A 1063 -17.21 7.51 67.09
CA VAL A 1063 -18.12 8.43 66.38
C VAL A 1063 -18.67 7.83 65.07
N LYS A 1064 -19.95 8.10 64.81
CA LYS A 1064 -20.70 7.71 63.61
C LYS A 1064 -20.93 8.88 62.68
N LEU A 1065 -21.00 8.55 61.39
CA LEU A 1065 -21.38 9.46 60.32
C LEU A 1065 -22.90 9.39 60.09
N TYR A 1066 -23.54 10.53 59.88
CA TYR A 1066 -24.94 10.65 59.50
C TYR A 1066 -25.11 11.42 58.20
N ASP A 1067 -25.60 10.74 57.18
CA ASP A 1067 -25.81 11.26 55.83
C ASP A 1067 -27.17 11.98 55.64
N GLY A 1068 -27.98 12.07 56.70
CA GLY A 1068 -29.35 12.59 56.64
C GLY A 1068 -30.43 11.50 56.65
N ALA A 1069 -30.05 10.23 56.47
CA ALA A 1069 -30.96 9.08 56.51
C ALA A 1069 -30.49 7.99 57.48
N THR A 1070 -29.20 7.63 57.43
CA THR A 1070 -28.62 6.48 58.12
C THR A 1070 -27.45 6.90 59.00
N GLN A 1071 -27.32 6.25 60.17
CA GLN A 1071 -26.14 6.39 61.03
C GLN A 1071 -25.20 5.20 60.77
N SER A 1072 -23.99 5.48 60.31
CA SER A 1072 -23.03 4.46 59.91
C SER A 1072 -21.75 4.58 60.72
N SER A 1073 -21.25 3.44 61.20
CA SER A 1073 -19.87 3.32 61.65
C SER A 1073 -18.93 3.41 60.45
N VAL A 1074 -17.76 4.01 60.65
CA VAL A 1074 -16.74 4.18 59.61
C VAL A 1074 -15.38 3.84 60.19
N GLU A 1075 -14.47 3.33 59.36
CA GLU A 1075 -13.17 2.84 59.85
C GLU A 1075 -12.09 3.93 59.80
N PHE A 1076 -12.12 4.73 58.72
CA PHE A 1076 -11.26 5.89 58.55
C PHE A 1076 -12.11 7.16 58.37
N LEU A 1077 -12.12 8.05 59.36
CA LEU A 1077 -12.94 9.27 59.32
C LEU A 1077 -12.08 10.51 59.04
N TRP A 1078 -12.41 11.19 57.95
CA TRP A 1078 -11.73 12.39 57.50
C TRP A 1078 -12.70 13.44 56.94
N SER A 1079 -12.23 14.67 56.74
CA SER A 1079 -12.98 15.74 56.08
C SER A 1079 -12.11 16.49 55.09
N ASP A 1080 -12.69 16.91 53.97
CA ASP A 1080 -12.05 17.75 52.96
C ASP A 1080 -12.16 19.26 53.26
N LYS A 1081 -12.71 19.62 54.43
CA LYS A 1081 -13.02 21.00 54.85
C LYS A 1081 -13.77 21.78 53.77
N ALA A 1082 -14.74 21.15 53.10
CA ALA A 1082 -15.59 21.79 52.10
C ALA A 1082 -16.12 23.16 52.59
N ARG A 1083 -16.55 23.24 53.86
CA ARG A 1083 -17.11 24.46 54.46
C ARG A 1083 -16.08 25.50 54.91
N GLY A 1084 -14.80 25.18 54.86
CA GLY A 1084 -13.72 26.13 55.20
C GLY A 1084 -13.68 26.55 56.67
N VAL A 1085 -14.31 25.78 57.56
CA VAL A 1085 -14.32 26.02 59.01
C VAL A 1085 -13.73 24.81 59.74
N ASN A 1086 -13.17 25.05 60.91
CA ASN A 1086 -12.76 23.96 61.80
C ASN A 1086 -14.00 23.34 62.44
N HIS A 1087 -14.02 22.02 62.51
CA HIS A 1087 -15.10 21.32 63.19
C HIS A 1087 -14.97 21.51 64.70
N ALA A 1088 -16.10 21.70 65.39
CA ALA A 1088 -16.08 21.72 66.85
C ALA A 1088 -15.70 20.32 67.39
N ALA A 1089 -15.12 20.28 68.59
CA ALA A 1089 -14.79 19.02 69.27
C ALA A 1089 -16.04 18.17 69.59
N THR A 1090 -17.20 18.82 69.77
CA THR A 1090 -18.49 18.17 70.03
C THR A 1090 -19.13 17.60 68.76
N MET A 1091 -19.94 16.52 68.89
CA MET A 1091 -20.81 16.03 67.81
C MET A 1091 -21.63 17.16 67.19
N GLN A 1092 -21.57 17.29 65.87
CA GLN A 1092 -22.37 18.26 65.12
C GLN A 1092 -22.82 17.66 63.79
N SER A 1093 -24.15 17.54 63.65
CA SER A 1093 -24.80 17.09 62.42
C SER A 1093 -24.90 18.18 61.35
N THR A 1094 -24.45 19.41 61.66
CA THR A 1094 -24.56 20.57 60.77
C THR A 1094 -23.42 20.71 59.76
N TYR A 1095 -22.26 20.09 60.03
CA TYR A 1095 -21.12 20.04 59.12
C TYR A 1095 -21.17 18.74 58.32
N LEU A 1096 -21.60 18.82 57.07
CA LEU A 1096 -21.87 17.67 56.19
C LEU A 1096 -20.68 17.35 55.27
N ASP A 1097 -19.46 17.53 55.76
CA ASP A 1097 -18.20 17.36 55.03
C ASP A 1097 -17.27 16.33 55.68
N TRP A 1098 -17.79 15.51 56.60
CA TRP A 1098 -17.10 14.30 57.08
C TRP A 1098 -17.34 13.13 56.14
N SER A 1099 -16.36 12.24 56.02
CA SER A 1099 -16.36 11.14 55.06
C SER A 1099 -15.56 9.95 55.54
N ASN A 1100 -15.95 8.78 55.02
CA ASN A 1100 -15.29 7.51 55.30
C ASN A 1100 -14.12 7.23 54.34
N GLY A 1101 -13.42 6.12 54.53
CA GLY A 1101 -12.21 5.75 53.77
C GLY A 1101 -12.45 5.22 52.35
N TYR A 1102 -13.69 5.17 51.85
CA TYR A 1102 -14.02 4.59 50.54
C TYR A 1102 -13.25 5.26 49.39
N LEU A 1103 -12.64 4.43 48.53
CA LEU A 1103 -11.79 4.82 47.39
C LEU A 1103 -10.52 5.62 47.74
N LEU A 1104 -10.18 5.78 49.02
CA LEU A 1104 -8.85 6.22 49.38
C LEU A 1104 -7.86 5.11 49.03
N THR A 1105 -6.79 5.45 48.32
CA THR A 1105 -5.68 4.52 48.13
C THR A 1105 -4.93 4.38 49.46
N ILE A 1106 -5.44 3.52 50.32
CA ILE A 1106 -4.78 3.10 51.54
C ILE A 1106 -4.04 1.82 51.14
N PHE A 1107 -2.73 1.94 50.88
CA PHE A 1107 -1.89 0.75 50.71
C PHE A 1107 -2.14 -0.19 51.89
N PRO A 1108 -1.92 -1.51 51.77
CA PRO A 1108 -1.90 -2.39 52.95
C PRO A 1108 -0.78 -1.90 53.86
N VAL A 1109 -1.10 -0.97 54.74
CA VAL A 1109 -0.17 -0.39 55.69
C VAL A 1109 -0.12 -1.40 56.81
N SER A 1110 0.47 -2.56 56.56
CA SER A 1110 0.67 -3.60 57.57
C SER A 1110 2.10 -3.52 58.09
N ASN A 1111 2.24 -3.59 59.40
CA ASN A 1111 3.52 -3.80 60.06
C ASN A 1111 3.47 -5.15 60.76
N ASN A 1112 4.38 -6.04 60.41
CA ASN A 1112 4.51 -7.35 61.04
C ASN A 1112 5.78 -7.38 61.87
N MET A 1113 5.63 -7.62 63.16
CA MET A 1113 6.70 -7.78 64.12
C MET A 1113 6.80 -9.24 64.50
N SER A 1114 8.01 -9.79 64.60
CA SER A 1114 8.25 -11.14 65.13
C SER A 1114 9.44 -11.14 66.09
N GLN A 1115 9.43 -12.07 67.06
CA GLN A 1115 10.55 -12.32 67.96
C GLN A 1115 11.35 -13.55 67.54
#